data_AF-F6TR14-F1
#
_entry.id   AF-F6TR14-F1
#
_cell.length_a   1.000
_cell.length_b   1.000
_cell.length_c   1.000
_cell.angle_alpha   90.00
_cell.angle_beta   90.00
_cell.angle_gamma   90.00
#
_symmetry.space_group_name_H-M   'P 1'
#
loop_
_entity.id
_entity.type
_entity.pdbx_description
1 polymer ?
#
loop_
_entity_poly.entity_id
_entity_poly.type
_entity_poly.pdbx_seq_one_letter_code
_entity_poly.pdbx_strand_id
1 'polypeptide(L)'
;MLARRPRDPLQALQRRSQELKQQVDSLLSESRLKGALESSRRRDIYQRCIQLKQAIDENKNTLQKLNKADEPAPVGNYDQKKKEEHSLLDKLTHQLQELAVSLRREDVTEIGALTEREEDEDSAEEDEEEEEDEEESEESGEEEEGTEEEEEEKQENESHQQATSKEYVAIGDFTAQQVGDLTFKKGEILRIIEGKPDGWWTAKNAKGEKGLVPRTYLEPYNKDKGEESSEEGSEEDAEVGDETAEGAEVKQRADSHWSAVQKAVSEQINTVDVLTTMGAIPAGFRPSTLFQLLEEGNQFRASYFLQPELTPSQLAFRDLMWDAKMGTIRSRPSRVSLILTLWSCKMIPLPGMSIQVLSRHVRLCLFDGNKVLSNIHTVRATWQPKKPKTWTFSPQVTGILPCLLDGDCFIRSNSSSPDLGILFELGISYIRNSTGERGELSCGWVFLKLFDASGIPIPAKTYELFLNGGTPYEKGVEVDPSVSRRAHGSVFYQMMIMRRQPQLLVKLRSLNRRSRNILSLLPETLIGSMCSIHLLIFYRQILGDVLLKDRTSMQSADLMSNPVLATFPKLLEQPDVMDALRSSWAEKESTLKRSEKRVKELLKAAFVLVYHDCALPLLQSTLLPPFRWAEGEAEAARWKVIADFLTETRENGGALHALLSPDGLHEPFDVSEQTYDFLGEIRKNAA
;
A
#
# COMPACT_ATOMS: atom_id res chain seq x y z
N MET A 1 21.29 48.27 -4.60
CA MET A 1 22.30 47.54 -3.81
C MET A 1 22.02 47.81 -2.34
N LEU A 2 21.33 46.89 -1.64
CA LEU A 2 21.06 47.04 -0.21
C LEU A 2 22.29 46.61 0.57
N ALA A 3 22.78 47.50 1.43
CA ALA A 3 23.90 47.25 2.33
C ALA A 3 23.67 45.98 3.16
N ARG A 4 24.68 45.10 3.22
CA ARG A 4 24.68 43.88 4.05
C ARG A 4 24.34 44.28 5.49
N ARG A 5 23.16 43.87 5.96
CA ARG A 5 22.82 43.91 7.39
C ARG A 5 23.89 43.12 8.19
N PRO A 6 24.26 43.55 9.40
CA PRO A 6 25.11 42.74 10.27
C PRO A 6 24.42 41.39 10.48
N ARG A 7 25.15 40.30 10.24
CA ARG A 7 24.61 38.93 10.27
C ARG A 7 24.47 38.48 11.73
N ASP A 8 23.35 37.85 12.04
CA ASP A 8 23.08 37.21 13.33
C ASP A 8 24.20 36.18 13.64
N PRO A 9 25.02 36.39 14.69
CA PRO A 9 26.21 35.58 14.96
C PRO A 9 25.93 34.08 15.12
N LEU A 10 24.86 33.70 15.82
CA LEU A 10 24.44 32.30 15.96
C LEU A 10 24.05 31.71 14.60
N GLN A 11 23.27 32.43 13.79
CA GLN A 11 22.85 31.94 12.47
C GLN A 11 24.04 31.76 11.51
N ALA A 12 25.04 32.65 11.60
CA ALA A 12 26.28 32.51 10.85
C ALA A 12 27.07 31.26 11.27
N LEU A 13 27.10 30.97 12.58
CA LEU A 13 27.76 29.80 13.14
C LEU A 13 27.05 28.50 12.75
N GLN A 14 25.72 28.45 12.84
CA GLN A 14 24.90 27.29 12.40
C GLN A 14 25.11 26.97 10.92
N ARG A 15 25.22 28.00 10.07
CA ARG A 15 25.55 27.81 8.66
C ARG A 15 26.95 27.21 8.48
N ARG A 16 27.96 27.73 9.20
CA ARG A 16 29.33 27.17 9.16
C ARG A 16 29.35 25.72 9.64
N SER A 17 28.60 25.37 10.68
CA SER A 17 28.46 23.98 11.14
C SER A 17 27.81 23.09 10.10
N GLN A 18 26.83 23.58 9.35
CA GLN A 18 26.20 22.81 8.28
C GLN A 18 27.13 22.62 7.08
N GLU A 19 27.99 23.61 6.77
CA GLU A 19 29.07 23.47 5.78
C GLU A 19 30.14 22.47 6.26
N LEU A 20 30.50 22.47 7.55
CA LEU A 20 31.41 21.49 8.15
C LEU A 20 30.81 20.08 8.11
N LYS A 21 29.53 19.92 8.44
CA LYS A 21 28.81 18.65 8.33
C LYS A 21 28.88 18.07 6.93
N GLN A 22 28.62 18.88 5.90
CA GLN A 22 28.72 18.42 4.51
C GLN A 22 30.13 17.96 4.13
N GLN A 23 31.17 18.62 4.66
CA GLN A 23 32.55 18.22 4.43
C GLN A 23 32.90 16.91 5.15
N VAL A 24 32.41 16.72 6.39
CA VAL A 24 32.56 15.45 7.13
C VAL A 24 31.83 14.31 6.42
N ASP A 25 30.58 14.52 6.00
CA ASP A 25 29.79 13.52 5.26
C ASP A 25 30.49 13.14 3.94
N SER A 26 31.07 14.13 3.24
CA SER A 26 31.87 13.89 2.03
C SER A 26 33.12 13.07 2.33
N LEU A 27 33.85 13.39 3.40
CA LEU A 27 35.07 12.67 3.78
C LEU A 27 34.77 11.21 4.19
N LEU A 28 33.68 10.98 4.92
CA LEU A 28 33.20 9.64 5.28
C LEU A 28 32.74 8.84 4.05
N SER A 29 32.22 9.51 3.02
CA SER A 29 31.88 8.84 1.76
C SER A 29 33.12 8.48 0.94
N GLU A 30 34.16 9.32 0.97
CA GLU A 30 35.43 9.10 0.29
C GLU A 30 36.21 7.92 0.92
N SER A 31 36.18 7.79 2.26
CA SER A 31 36.81 6.67 2.97
C SER A 31 36.14 5.31 2.74
N ARG A 32 34.86 5.27 2.33
CA ARG A 32 34.10 4.04 2.05
C ARG A 32 34.31 3.50 0.63
N LEU A 33 34.97 4.24 -0.27
CA LEU A 33 35.22 3.80 -1.63
C LEU A 33 36.40 2.82 -1.69
N LYS A 34 36.20 1.67 -2.35
CA LYS A 34 37.23 0.61 -2.56
C LYS A 34 38.55 1.07 -3.22
N GLY A 35 38.64 2.31 -3.69
CA GLY A 35 39.86 2.94 -4.21
C GLY A 35 40.74 3.63 -3.15
N ALA A 36 40.39 3.55 -1.86
CA ALA A 36 41.17 4.08 -0.75
C ALA A 36 42.37 3.19 -0.33
N LEU A 37 42.69 2.15 -1.11
CA LEU A 37 43.85 1.26 -0.89
C LEU A 37 45.21 1.88 -1.27
N GLU A 38 45.25 3.07 -1.89
CA GLU A 38 46.52 3.77 -2.11
C GLU A 38 46.97 4.47 -0.83
N SER A 39 48.14 4.09 -0.29
CA SER A 39 48.74 4.66 0.93
C SER A 39 48.96 6.19 0.89
N SER A 40 49.00 6.79 -0.30
CA SER A 40 49.00 8.25 -0.49
C SER A 40 47.64 8.88 -0.20
N ARG A 41 46.54 8.28 -0.68
CA ARG A 41 45.17 8.78 -0.47
C ARG A 41 44.72 8.62 0.99
N ARG A 42 45.16 7.56 1.67
CA ARG A 42 44.91 7.39 3.11
C ARG A 42 45.51 8.53 3.94
N ARG A 43 46.76 8.90 3.65
CA ARG A 43 47.42 10.05 4.28
C ARG A 43 46.69 11.36 3.99
N ASP A 44 46.20 11.55 2.76
CA ASP A 44 45.40 12.74 2.41
C ASP A 44 44.07 12.79 3.18
N ILE A 45 43.35 11.66 3.30
CA ILE A 45 42.08 11.57 4.05
C ILE A 45 42.34 11.84 5.54
N TYR A 46 43.40 11.26 6.10
CA TYR A 46 43.80 11.47 7.49
C TYR A 46 44.17 12.93 7.77
N GLN A 47 44.90 13.59 6.87
CA GLN A 47 45.23 15.01 7.00
C GLN A 47 43.99 15.91 6.92
N ARG A 48 43.05 15.62 6.02
CA ARG A 48 41.74 16.32 5.94
C ARG A 48 40.90 16.08 7.20
N CYS A 49 40.97 14.89 7.78
CA CYS A 49 40.29 14.55 9.04
C CYS A 49 40.77 15.46 10.19
N ILE A 50 42.08 15.65 10.32
CA ILE A 50 42.67 16.56 11.33
C ILE A 50 42.24 18.00 11.07
N GLN A 51 42.28 18.47 9.82
CA GLN A 51 41.86 19.83 9.46
C GLN A 51 40.38 20.10 9.78
N LEU A 52 39.50 19.15 9.50
CA LEU A 52 38.07 19.28 9.82
C LEU A 52 37.82 19.25 11.32
N LYS A 53 38.54 18.41 12.07
CA LYS A 53 38.46 18.37 13.54
C LYS A 53 38.86 19.73 14.12
N GLN A 54 39.98 20.30 13.67
CA GLN A 54 40.42 21.63 14.10
C GLN A 54 39.39 22.72 13.76
N ALA A 55 38.80 22.69 12.57
CA ALA A 55 37.77 23.66 12.17
C ALA A 55 36.47 23.52 12.99
N ILE A 56 36.10 22.30 13.40
CA ILE A 56 34.97 22.04 14.30
C ILE A 56 35.28 22.54 15.71
N ASP A 57 36.48 22.29 16.24
CA ASP A 57 36.91 22.75 17.57
C ASP A 57 36.98 24.29 17.63
N GLU A 58 37.46 24.94 16.56
CA GLU A 58 37.37 26.39 16.41
C GLU A 58 35.92 26.89 16.45
N ASN A 59 35.01 26.22 15.73
CA ASN A 59 33.60 26.60 15.69
C ASN A 59 32.94 26.39 17.06
N LYS A 60 33.29 25.31 17.78
CA LYS A 60 32.85 25.01 19.15
C LYS A 60 33.35 26.07 20.14
N ASN A 61 34.60 26.49 20.03
CA ASN A 61 35.17 27.58 20.82
C ASN A 61 34.46 28.92 20.55
N THR A 62 34.11 29.22 19.30
CA THR A 62 33.32 30.41 18.97
C THR A 62 31.90 30.33 19.51
N LEU A 63 31.28 29.14 19.50
CA LEU A 63 29.94 28.91 20.04
C LEU A 63 29.93 29.08 21.57
N GLN A 64 30.95 28.58 22.26
CA GLN A 64 31.09 28.74 23.71
C GLN A 64 31.18 30.21 24.11
N LYS A 65 31.96 31.02 23.37
CA LYS A 65 32.14 32.46 23.59
C LYS A 65 30.92 33.32 23.24
N LEU A 66 29.92 32.77 22.53
CA LEU A 66 28.75 33.51 22.05
C LEU A 66 27.67 33.66 23.13
N ASN A 67 27.38 34.88 23.56
CA ASN A 67 26.34 35.16 24.54
C ASN A 67 25.08 35.74 23.89
N LYS A 68 23.94 35.58 24.55
CA LYS A 68 22.64 36.10 24.07
C LYS A 68 22.66 37.62 23.83
N ALA A 69 23.56 38.35 24.49
CA ALA A 69 23.74 39.79 24.33
C ALA A 69 24.48 40.19 23.03
N ASP A 70 25.14 39.24 22.36
CA ASP A 70 25.87 39.48 21.11
C ASP A 70 24.95 39.44 19.88
N GLU A 71 23.69 39.03 20.06
CA GLU A 71 22.69 38.97 19.00
C GLU A 71 22.01 40.34 18.77
N PRO A 72 22.02 40.87 17.54
CA PRO A 72 21.41 42.17 17.23
C PRO A 72 19.86 42.15 17.27
N ALA A 73 19.25 40.96 17.31
CA ALA A 73 17.81 40.75 17.39
C ALA A 73 17.46 39.66 18.43
N PRO A 74 16.31 39.76 19.13
CA PRO A 74 15.90 38.74 20.08
C PRO A 74 15.66 37.39 19.39
N VAL A 75 16.55 36.43 19.64
CA VAL A 75 16.40 35.05 19.14
C VAL A 75 15.54 34.25 20.12
N GLY A 76 14.36 33.82 19.68
CA GLY A 76 13.52 32.87 20.42
C GLY A 76 14.23 31.52 20.59
N ASN A 77 14.20 30.97 21.81
CA ASN A 77 14.83 29.70 22.20
C ASN A 77 16.36 29.66 21.95
N TYR A 78 17.06 30.76 22.22
CA TYR A 78 18.51 30.89 22.02
C TYR A 78 19.32 29.77 22.70
N ASP A 79 19.07 29.51 23.99
CA ASP A 79 19.84 28.52 24.77
C ASP A 79 19.61 27.09 24.25
N GLN A 80 18.39 26.77 23.85
CA GLN A 80 18.05 25.49 23.23
C GLN A 80 18.78 25.31 21.89
N LYS A 81 18.78 26.34 21.04
CA LYS A 81 19.51 26.31 19.75
C LYS A 81 21.01 26.20 19.94
N LYS A 82 21.58 26.92 20.93
CA LYS A 82 23.01 26.83 21.28
C LYS A 82 23.38 25.42 21.75
N LYS A 83 22.51 24.77 22.53
CA LYS A 83 22.69 23.39 23.01
C LYS A 83 22.59 22.36 21.87
N GLU A 84 21.60 22.50 20.99
CA GLU A 84 21.45 21.64 19.80
C GLU A 84 22.67 21.74 18.89
N GLU A 85 23.20 22.95 18.71
CA GLU A 85 24.39 23.21 17.90
C GLU A 85 25.66 22.59 18.51
N HIS A 86 25.82 22.69 19.84
CA HIS A 86 26.92 22.03 20.55
C HIS A 86 26.85 20.50 20.39
N SER A 87 25.65 19.91 20.53
CA SER A 87 25.45 18.46 20.35
C SER A 87 25.75 18.01 18.92
N LEU A 88 25.45 18.83 17.91
CA LEU A 88 25.80 18.54 16.52
C LEU A 88 27.32 18.53 16.33
N LEU A 89 28.03 19.54 16.81
CA LEU A 89 29.49 19.62 16.68
C LEU A 89 30.18 18.46 17.42
N ASP A 90 29.70 18.06 18.60
CA ASP A 90 30.22 16.91 19.33
C ASP A 90 30.08 15.60 18.55
N LYS A 91 28.93 15.38 17.90
CA LYS A 91 28.69 14.21 17.04
C LYS A 91 29.67 14.17 15.87
N LEU A 92 29.93 15.30 15.22
CA LEU A 92 30.88 15.39 14.12
C LEU A 92 32.31 15.12 14.59
N THR A 93 32.70 15.64 15.76
CA THR A 93 34.01 15.36 16.36
C THR A 93 34.20 13.86 16.64
N HIS A 94 33.17 13.18 17.15
CA HIS A 94 33.21 11.72 17.39
C HIS A 94 33.42 10.94 16.09
N GLN A 95 32.65 11.25 15.05
CA GLN A 95 32.75 10.58 13.74
C GLN A 95 34.15 10.73 13.11
N LEU A 96 34.75 11.91 13.22
CA LEU A 96 36.12 12.13 12.74
C LEU A 96 37.16 11.38 13.59
N GLN A 97 36.92 11.25 14.90
CA GLN A 97 37.84 10.55 15.79
C GLN A 97 37.81 9.04 15.54
N GLU A 98 36.64 8.44 15.34
CA GLU A 98 36.49 7.04 14.91
C GLU A 98 37.19 6.80 13.56
N LEU A 99 36.99 7.71 12.59
CA LEU A 99 37.65 7.61 11.29
C LEU A 99 39.17 7.68 11.43
N ALA A 100 39.70 8.61 12.23
CA ALA A 100 41.14 8.74 12.46
C ALA A 100 41.75 7.49 13.13
N VAL A 101 41.03 6.86 14.07
CA VAL A 101 41.47 5.60 14.72
C VAL A 101 41.46 4.45 13.72
N SER A 102 40.43 4.34 12.88
CA SER A 102 40.35 3.30 11.85
C SER A 102 41.49 3.38 10.84
N LEU A 103 41.85 4.60 10.40
CA LEU A 103 42.95 4.82 9.46
C LEU A 103 44.32 4.52 10.08
N ARG A 104 44.51 4.76 11.38
CA ARG A 104 45.76 4.42 12.09
C ARG A 104 45.95 2.92 12.29
N ARG A 105 44.87 2.16 12.54
CA ARG A 105 44.94 0.70 12.72
C ARG A 105 45.35 -0.02 11.44
N GLU A 106 44.99 0.51 10.27
CA GLU A 106 45.35 -0.07 8.97
C GLU A 106 46.81 0.19 8.56
N ASP A 107 47.44 1.28 9.02
CA ASP A 107 48.86 1.57 8.73
C ASP A 107 49.82 0.63 9.52
N VAL A 108 49.41 0.14 10.70
CA VAL A 108 50.21 -0.82 11.50
C VAL A 108 50.25 -2.20 10.85
N THR A 109 49.16 -2.60 10.17
CA THR A 109 49.11 -3.89 9.45
C THR A 109 49.94 -3.93 8.17
N GLU A 110 50.31 -2.78 7.60
CA GLU A 110 51.10 -2.70 6.36
C GLU A 110 52.62 -2.63 6.64
N ILE A 111 53.03 -2.13 7.80
CA ILE A 111 54.45 -2.10 8.24
C ILE A 111 54.84 -3.39 8.98
N GLY A 112 53.91 -4.03 9.71
CA GLY A 112 54.17 -5.27 10.45
C GLY A 112 54.34 -6.53 9.60
N ALA A 113 54.04 -6.49 8.29
CA ALA A 113 54.17 -7.65 7.40
C ALA A 113 55.54 -7.78 6.70
N LEU A 114 56.50 -6.90 6.98
CA LEU A 114 57.80 -6.87 6.28
C LEU A 114 59.05 -7.08 7.15
N THR A 115 58.93 -7.34 8.45
CA THR A 115 60.09 -7.71 9.28
C THR A 115 59.71 -8.73 10.34
N GLU A 116 59.62 -10.00 9.96
CA GLU A 116 59.93 -11.10 10.87
C GLU A 116 61.29 -11.65 10.45
N ARG A 117 62.33 -11.27 11.19
CA ARG A 117 63.55 -12.04 11.42
C ARG A 117 64.43 -11.29 12.42
N GLU A 118 64.89 -12.06 13.40
CA GLU A 118 65.94 -11.75 14.36
C GLU A 118 65.48 -10.75 15.43
N GLU A 119 65.83 -10.85 16.70
CA GLU A 119 66.39 -11.83 17.63
C GLU A 119 66.43 -11.00 18.94
N ASP A 120 66.10 -11.62 20.07
CA ASP A 120 66.64 -11.39 21.42
C ASP A 120 66.85 -9.98 22.03
N GLU A 121 66.54 -9.97 23.34
CA GLU A 121 67.26 -9.29 24.42
C GLU A 121 67.10 -7.77 24.66
N ASP A 122 66.48 -7.52 25.82
CA ASP A 122 66.97 -6.69 26.93
C ASP A 122 66.68 -5.19 27.03
N SER A 123 66.40 -4.87 28.30
CA SER A 123 66.72 -3.65 29.05
C SER A 123 65.77 -2.45 29.05
N ALA A 124 65.14 -2.33 30.23
CA ALA A 124 65.28 -1.21 31.17
C ALA A 124 64.39 0.04 31.04
N GLU A 125 63.53 0.17 32.06
CA GLU A 125 63.34 1.31 32.99
C GLU A 125 63.14 2.73 32.41
N GLU A 126 62.04 3.39 32.78
CA GLU A 126 61.98 4.26 33.98
C GLU A 126 60.55 4.78 34.23
N ASP A 127 60.33 5.10 35.50
CA ASP A 127 59.11 5.14 36.30
C ASP A 127 58.27 6.44 36.27
N GLU A 128 57.27 6.41 37.17
CA GLU A 128 56.55 7.49 37.90
C GLU A 128 55.14 7.79 37.37
N GLU A 129 54.10 7.02 37.79
CA GLU A 129 53.32 7.09 39.05
C GLU A 129 52.50 8.40 39.16
N GLU A 130 51.20 8.41 39.47
CA GLU A 130 50.60 7.95 40.73
C GLU A 130 49.04 7.78 40.65
N GLU A 131 48.56 6.72 41.33
CA GLU A 131 47.38 6.61 42.21
C GLU A 131 45.94 6.72 41.60
N GLU A 132 44.92 5.92 41.95
CA GLU A 132 44.67 5.02 43.11
C GLU A 132 43.50 4.05 42.75
N ASP A 133 43.71 2.76 43.03
CA ASP A 133 42.86 1.71 43.63
C ASP A 133 41.32 1.63 43.45
N GLU A 134 40.81 0.47 43.00
CA GLU A 134 40.44 -0.69 43.85
C GLU A 134 39.78 -1.78 42.96
N GLU A 135 40.40 -2.96 42.87
CA GLU A 135 39.80 -4.17 42.30
C GLU A 135 39.12 -5.05 43.35
N GLU A 136 37.97 -5.58 42.93
CA GLU A 136 37.45 -6.96 43.01
C GLU A 136 37.87 -7.92 44.15
N SER A 137 36.91 -8.77 44.53
CA SER A 137 37.15 -10.20 44.66
C SER A 137 35.86 -11.01 44.68
N GLU A 138 36.04 -12.27 44.29
CA GLU A 138 35.11 -13.16 43.62
C GLU A 138 34.38 -14.17 44.54
N GLU A 139 33.38 -14.78 43.90
CA GLU A 139 32.99 -16.20 43.90
C GLU A 139 32.66 -17.04 45.16
N SER A 140 31.55 -17.75 44.98
CA SER A 140 31.25 -19.17 45.27
C SER A 140 30.66 -19.56 46.64
N GLY A 141 29.66 -20.46 46.58
CA GLY A 141 29.20 -21.26 47.72
C GLY A 141 27.69 -21.58 47.76
N GLU A 142 27.31 -22.65 47.04
CA GLU A 142 26.44 -23.78 47.46
C GLU A 142 25.01 -23.64 48.07
N GLU A 143 24.15 -24.53 47.53
CA GLU A 143 23.05 -25.33 48.15
C GLU A 143 21.57 -24.84 48.28
N GLU A 144 20.73 -25.58 47.51
CA GLU A 144 19.49 -26.31 47.82
C GLU A 144 18.12 -25.68 48.22
N GLU A 145 17.10 -26.39 47.69
CA GLU A 145 15.68 -26.60 48.04
C GLU A 145 14.60 -25.53 47.75
N GLY A 146 13.51 -26.00 47.11
CA GLY A 146 12.18 -25.38 47.14
C GLY A 146 11.31 -25.65 45.90
N THR A 147 10.45 -26.66 45.99
CA THR A 147 9.33 -27.06 45.11
C THR A 147 8.30 -25.91 44.89
N GLU A 148 7.38 -25.86 43.90
CA GLU A 148 6.34 -26.81 43.48
C GLU A 148 5.58 -26.23 42.24
N GLU A 149 5.16 -27.12 41.31
CA GLU A 149 3.89 -27.16 40.52
C GLU A 149 3.60 -26.05 39.47
N GLU A 150 3.54 -26.26 38.15
CA GLU A 150 2.83 -27.23 37.26
C GLU A 150 1.29 -27.19 37.26
N GLU A 151 0.74 -27.37 36.05
CA GLU A 151 -0.67 -27.61 35.65
C GLU A 151 -1.54 -26.34 35.42
N GLU A 152 -2.25 -26.12 34.30
CA GLU A 152 -2.85 -27.01 33.30
C GLU A 152 -2.96 -26.34 31.91
N GLU A 153 -2.44 -27.00 30.87
CA GLU A 153 -3.03 -26.99 29.52
C GLU A 153 -3.85 -28.27 29.35
N LYS A 154 -5.13 -28.15 28.95
CA LYS A 154 -5.83 -28.94 27.91
C LYS A 154 -7.34 -28.99 28.14
N GLN A 155 -8.09 -28.55 27.12
CA GLN A 155 -9.41 -29.03 26.66
C GLN A 155 -9.94 -27.92 25.71
N GLU A 156 -10.37 -28.12 24.47
CA GLU A 156 -10.85 -29.27 23.72
C GLU A 156 -10.72 -28.99 22.22
N ASN A 157 -10.23 -29.99 21.49
CA ASN A 157 -10.50 -30.16 20.07
C ASN A 157 -11.13 -31.56 19.96
N GLU A 158 -12.44 -31.62 19.71
CA GLU A 158 -13.15 -32.64 18.89
C GLU A 158 -14.65 -32.65 19.22
N SER A 159 -15.49 -32.39 18.20
CA SER A 159 -16.61 -33.30 17.91
C SER A 159 -17.25 -33.00 16.55
N HIS A 160 -17.19 -33.99 15.67
CA HIS A 160 -18.10 -34.16 14.55
C HIS A 160 -18.98 -35.38 14.80
N GLN A 161 -20.25 -35.25 14.38
CA GLN A 161 -21.29 -36.29 14.26
C GLN A 161 -22.11 -36.67 15.51
N GLN A 162 -23.18 -35.90 15.74
CA GLN A 162 -24.44 -36.48 16.22
C GLN A 162 -25.62 -35.80 15.52
N ALA A 163 -26.46 -36.62 14.87
CA ALA A 163 -27.64 -36.20 14.11
C ALA A 163 -28.70 -35.61 15.05
N THR A 164 -28.64 -34.30 15.25
CA THR A 164 -29.73 -33.52 15.84
C THR A 164 -30.48 -32.85 14.71
N SER A 165 -31.75 -33.22 14.51
CA SER A 165 -32.61 -32.54 13.55
C SER A 165 -32.84 -31.11 14.00
N LYS A 166 -32.12 -30.15 13.40
CA LYS A 166 -32.26 -28.74 13.69
C LYS A 166 -33.56 -28.21 13.06
N GLU A 167 -34.36 -27.50 13.85
CA GLU A 167 -35.56 -26.80 13.42
C GLU A 167 -35.17 -25.42 12.87
N TYR A 168 -35.76 -25.02 11.75
CA TYR A 168 -35.51 -23.74 11.08
C TYR A 168 -36.83 -23.03 10.83
N VAL A 169 -36.84 -21.71 10.89
CA VAL A 169 -37.99 -20.88 10.52
C VAL A 169 -37.81 -20.33 9.11
N ALA A 170 -38.87 -20.35 8.32
CA ALA A 170 -38.89 -19.75 6.99
C ALA A 170 -38.91 -18.22 7.08
N ILE A 171 -37.96 -17.54 6.43
CA ILE A 171 -37.88 -16.07 6.42
C ILE A 171 -38.64 -15.42 5.25
N GLY A 172 -39.14 -16.24 4.32
CA GLY A 172 -39.96 -15.80 3.17
C GLY A 172 -40.89 -16.92 2.67
N ASP A 173 -41.88 -16.55 1.86
CA ASP A 173 -42.77 -17.51 1.21
C ASP A 173 -42.05 -18.22 0.07
N PHE A 174 -42.25 -19.53 -0.05
CA PHE A 174 -41.73 -20.33 -1.15
C PHE A 174 -42.81 -21.24 -1.71
N THR A 175 -43.08 -21.08 -3.01
CA THR A 175 -44.03 -21.91 -3.75
C THR A 175 -43.25 -22.95 -4.55
N ALA A 176 -43.56 -24.24 -4.36
CA ALA A 176 -42.94 -25.35 -5.08
C ALA A 176 -43.05 -25.15 -6.60
N GLN A 177 -41.91 -25.16 -7.29
CA GLN A 177 -41.86 -24.98 -8.74
C GLN A 177 -41.65 -26.30 -9.48
N GLN A 178 -41.11 -27.31 -8.81
CA GLN A 178 -40.87 -28.64 -9.37
C GLN A 178 -41.48 -29.74 -8.51
N VAL A 179 -41.72 -30.90 -9.13
CA VAL A 179 -42.22 -32.10 -8.44
C VAL A 179 -41.14 -32.59 -7.49
N GLY A 180 -41.40 -32.47 -6.18
CA GLY A 180 -40.44 -32.81 -5.12
C GLY A 180 -40.03 -31.62 -4.25
N ASP A 181 -40.41 -30.39 -4.62
CA ASP A 181 -40.24 -29.21 -3.78
C ASP A 181 -41.33 -29.11 -2.72
N LEU A 182 -40.99 -28.55 -1.55
CA LEU A 182 -41.94 -28.30 -0.47
C LEU A 182 -42.38 -26.84 -0.48
N THR A 183 -43.69 -26.58 -0.59
CA THR A 183 -44.26 -25.23 -0.43
C THR A 183 -44.35 -24.87 1.05
N PHE A 184 -43.88 -23.69 1.44
CA PHE A 184 -43.95 -23.18 2.81
C PHE A 184 -44.17 -21.67 2.84
N LYS A 185 -44.72 -21.16 3.94
CA LYS A 185 -44.91 -19.71 4.15
C LYS A 185 -43.91 -19.13 5.13
N LYS A 186 -43.66 -17.83 5.04
CA LYS A 186 -42.87 -17.06 6.00
C LYS A 186 -43.40 -17.29 7.42
N GLY A 187 -42.49 -17.60 8.34
CA GLY A 187 -42.78 -17.95 9.73
C GLY A 187 -43.02 -19.43 9.99
N GLU A 188 -43.08 -20.28 8.95
CA GLU A 188 -43.29 -21.72 9.12
C GLU A 188 -42.02 -22.43 9.63
N ILE A 189 -42.16 -23.31 10.61
CA ILE A 189 -41.05 -24.09 11.17
C ILE A 189 -40.89 -25.39 10.38
N LEU A 190 -39.69 -25.59 9.83
CA LEU A 190 -39.31 -26.74 9.04
C LEU A 190 -38.20 -27.53 9.73
N ARG A 191 -38.32 -28.85 9.71
CA ARG A 191 -37.31 -29.77 10.25
C ARG A 191 -36.42 -30.28 9.13
N ILE A 192 -35.11 -29.99 9.20
CA ILE A 192 -34.16 -30.44 8.17
C ILE A 192 -33.78 -31.89 8.38
N ILE A 193 -33.94 -32.68 7.32
CA ILE A 193 -33.62 -34.11 7.28
C ILE A 193 -32.21 -34.31 6.73
N GLU A 194 -31.88 -33.63 5.63
CA GLU A 194 -30.58 -33.76 4.95
C GLU A 194 -30.22 -32.46 4.23
N GLY A 195 -28.98 -31.98 4.42
CA GLY A 195 -28.46 -30.79 3.75
C GLY A 195 -27.41 -31.14 2.71
N LYS A 196 -27.65 -30.79 1.44
CA LYS A 196 -26.67 -30.91 0.36
C LYS A 196 -25.86 -29.62 0.19
N PRO A 197 -24.62 -29.69 -0.30
CA PRO A 197 -23.76 -28.52 -0.54
C PRO A 197 -24.17 -27.68 -1.77
N ASP A 198 -25.14 -28.13 -2.56
CA ASP A 198 -25.71 -27.42 -3.71
C ASP A 198 -26.75 -26.34 -3.33
N GLY A 199 -27.01 -26.16 -2.02
CA GLY A 199 -27.93 -25.15 -1.50
C GLY A 199 -29.39 -25.60 -1.37
N TRP A 200 -29.72 -26.84 -1.77
CA TRP A 200 -31.06 -27.41 -1.65
C TRP A 200 -31.13 -28.48 -0.56
N TRP A 201 -32.00 -28.27 0.41
CA TRP A 201 -32.11 -29.12 1.60
C TRP A 201 -33.42 -29.90 1.59
N THR A 202 -33.39 -31.13 2.10
CA THR A 202 -34.62 -31.91 2.28
C THR A 202 -35.20 -31.57 3.64
N ALA A 203 -36.41 -30.98 3.64
CA ALA A 203 -37.11 -30.57 4.84
C ALA A 203 -38.46 -31.27 4.98
N LYS A 204 -38.96 -31.32 6.23
CA LYS A 204 -40.31 -31.79 6.56
C LYS A 204 -41.08 -30.67 7.26
N ASN A 205 -42.25 -30.31 6.74
CA ASN A 205 -43.13 -29.33 7.39
C ASN A 205 -43.91 -29.95 8.56
N ALA A 206 -44.64 -29.11 9.30
CA ALA A 206 -45.48 -29.54 10.41
C ALA A 206 -46.63 -30.48 9.98
N LYS A 207 -47.07 -30.40 8.71
CA LYS A 207 -48.08 -31.30 8.11
C LYS A 207 -47.52 -32.67 7.75
N GLY A 208 -46.21 -32.86 7.85
CA GLY A 208 -45.51 -34.10 7.63
C GLY A 208 -45.08 -34.37 6.18
N GLU A 209 -45.31 -33.40 5.29
CA GLU A 209 -44.89 -33.44 3.90
C GLU A 209 -43.39 -33.18 3.80
N LYS A 210 -42.72 -33.93 2.91
CA LYS A 210 -41.28 -33.84 2.69
C LYS A 210 -41.01 -33.34 1.29
N GLY A 211 -40.04 -32.44 1.16
CA GLY A 211 -39.59 -31.96 -0.13
C GLY A 211 -38.33 -31.12 -0.03
N LEU A 212 -37.81 -30.71 -1.18
CA LEU A 212 -36.66 -29.85 -1.30
C LEU A 212 -37.04 -28.40 -1.02
N VAL A 213 -36.17 -27.72 -0.27
CA VAL A 213 -36.30 -26.31 0.10
C VAL A 213 -34.95 -25.61 -0.06
N PRO A 214 -34.92 -24.37 -0.56
CA PRO A 214 -33.68 -23.61 -0.67
C PRO A 214 -33.21 -23.16 0.71
N ARG A 215 -31.94 -23.43 1.06
CA ARG A 215 -31.34 -23.01 2.35
C ARG A 215 -31.46 -21.51 2.57
N THR A 216 -31.40 -20.71 1.51
CA THR A 216 -31.44 -19.24 1.56
C THR A 216 -32.73 -18.66 2.12
N TYR A 217 -33.78 -19.47 2.26
CA TYR A 217 -35.08 -19.06 2.80
C TYR A 217 -35.28 -19.49 4.26
N LEU A 218 -34.24 -20.01 4.93
CA LEU A 218 -34.33 -20.63 6.25
C LEU A 218 -33.33 -20.03 7.25
N GLU A 219 -33.80 -19.82 8.48
CA GLU A 219 -32.98 -19.35 9.61
C GLU A 219 -33.10 -20.32 10.81
N PRO A 220 -32.04 -20.61 11.58
CA PRO A 220 -32.12 -21.53 12.73
C PRO A 220 -33.12 -21.04 13.77
N TYR A 221 -34.05 -21.91 14.19
CA TYR A 221 -35.04 -21.56 15.21
C TYR A 221 -34.48 -21.83 16.62
N ASN A 222 -34.22 -20.77 17.39
CA ASN A 222 -33.76 -20.85 18.79
C ASN A 222 -34.92 -20.49 19.74
N LYS A 223 -35.24 -21.38 20.70
CA LYS A 223 -36.42 -21.27 21.57
C LYS A 223 -36.31 -20.31 22.78
N ASP A 224 -35.23 -19.55 22.92
CA ASP A 224 -34.97 -18.76 24.14
C ASP A 224 -35.17 -17.24 24.01
N LYS A 225 -36.27 -16.80 23.39
CA LYS A 225 -36.79 -15.43 23.57
C LYS A 225 -38.32 -15.44 23.64
N GLY A 226 -38.82 -15.26 24.85
CA GLY A 226 -40.25 -15.20 25.17
C GLY A 226 -40.92 -13.93 24.62
N GLU A 227 -42.12 -14.16 24.07
CA GLU A 227 -43.37 -13.43 24.25
C GLU A 227 -43.31 -11.96 24.72
N GLU A 228 -43.70 -11.04 23.84
CA GLU A 228 -44.63 -9.96 24.19
C GLU A 228 -45.47 -9.62 22.94
N SER A 229 -46.78 -9.86 23.07
CA SER A 229 -47.83 -9.53 22.11
C SER A 229 -48.47 -8.17 22.45
N SER A 230 -48.83 -7.38 21.46
CA SER A 230 -50.21 -6.90 21.30
C SER A 230 -50.39 -6.06 20.03
N GLU A 231 -51.61 -6.20 19.52
CA GLU A 231 -52.15 -5.81 18.22
C GLU A 231 -52.59 -4.35 18.16
N GLU A 232 -52.69 -3.81 16.94
CA GLU A 232 -53.64 -2.81 16.40
C GLU A 232 -53.10 -2.47 14.99
N GLY A 233 -53.76 -2.58 13.84
CA GLY A 233 -55.16 -2.78 13.46
C GLY A 233 -55.51 -1.80 12.31
N SER A 234 -55.85 -2.33 11.11
CA SER A 234 -56.60 -1.70 9.98
C SER A 234 -56.00 -0.45 9.28
N GLU A 235 -56.17 -0.14 7.99
CA GLU A 235 -56.92 -0.66 6.84
C GLU A 235 -56.39 0.06 5.56
N GLU A 236 -56.47 -0.63 4.41
CA GLU A 236 -56.82 -0.20 3.02
C GLU A 236 -56.38 1.20 2.50
N ASP A 237 -55.71 1.34 1.35
CA ASP A 237 -56.36 1.28 0.03
C ASP A 237 -55.43 0.83 -1.11
N ALA A 238 -56.00 0.00 -1.98
CA ALA A 238 -55.49 -0.34 -3.31
C ALA A 238 -56.40 0.30 -4.36
N GLU A 239 -55.84 1.08 -5.28
CA GLU A 239 -56.49 1.37 -6.57
C GLU A 239 -55.69 0.71 -7.70
N VAL A 240 -56.41 -0.07 -8.49
CA VAL A 240 -56.00 -0.77 -9.70
C VAL A 240 -56.52 0.00 -10.92
N GLY A 241 -55.68 0.09 -11.96
CA GLY A 241 -56.13 0.13 -13.36
C GLY A 241 -55.57 1.27 -14.19
N ASP A 242 -54.65 0.99 -15.11
CA ASP A 242 -55.03 0.70 -16.51
C ASP A 242 -53.80 0.23 -17.32
N GLU A 243 -54.00 -0.81 -18.13
CA GLU A 243 -53.03 -1.32 -19.10
C GLU A 243 -53.32 -0.66 -20.46
N THR A 244 -52.31 -0.16 -21.17
CA THR A 244 -52.29 -0.25 -22.65
C THR A 244 -50.86 -0.17 -23.22
N ALA A 245 -50.46 -1.31 -23.79
CA ALA A 245 -49.81 -1.52 -25.09
C ALA A 245 -48.48 -0.82 -25.49
N GLU A 246 -47.51 -1.71 -25.73
CA GLU A 246 -46.52 -1.75 -26.82
C GLU A 246 -45.33 -0.75 -26.83
N GLY A 247 -44.13 -1.31 -26.58
CA GLY A 247 -42.87 -0.65 -26.90
C GLY A 247 -41.63 -1.42 -26.44
N ALA A 248 -41.22 -2.43 -27.22
CA ALA A 248 -39.87 -3.01 -27.32
C ALA A 248 -38.99 -3.00 -26.05
N GLU A 249 -38.92 -4.14 -25.35
CA GLU A 249 -37.91 -4.37 -24.30
C GLU A 249 -36.50 -4.46 -24.89
N VAL A 250 -35.79 -3.36 -24.76
CA VAL A 250 -34.33 -3.32 -24.69
C VAL A 250 -33.91 -4.19 -23.50
N LYS A 251 -33.17 -5.28 -23.74
CA LYS A 251 -32.52 -6.07 -22.68
C LYS A 251 -31.61 -5.18 -21.85
N GLN A 252 -32.12 -4.66 -20.74
CA GLN A 252 -31.31 -4.08 -19.67
C GLN A 252 -30.59 -5.24 -18.97
N ARG A 253 -29.29 -5.36 -19.21
CA ARG A 253 -28.35 -6.01 -18.30
C ARG A 253 -27.60 -4.89 -17.58
N ALA A 254 -28.22 -4.33 -16.55
CA ALA A 254 -27.62 -3.31 -15.69
C ALA A 254 -27.64 -3.71 -14.20
N ASP A 255 -27.90 -4.98 -13.88
CA ASP A 255 -28.37 -5.33 -12.53
C ASP A 255 -27.35 -6.04 -11.65
N SER A 256 -26.22 -6.55 -12.14
CA SER A 256 -25.32 -7.36 -11.29
C SER A 256 -24.47 -6.52 -10.32
N HIS A 257 -23.83 -5.44 -10.80
CA HIS A 257 -22.95 -4.63 -9.95
C HIS A 257 -23.73 -3.72 -9.00
N TRP A 258 -24.86 -3.17 -9.45
CA TRP A 258 -25.70 -2.32 -8.61
C TRP A 258 -26.43 -3.10 -7.52
N SER A 259 -26.90 -4.32 -7.79
CA SER A 259 -27.54 -5.15 -6.77
C SER A 259 -26.55 -5.61 -5.69
N ALA A 260 -25.30 -5.89 -6.05
CA ALA A 260 -24.24 -6.22 -5.10
C ALA A 260 -23.90 -5.02 -4.20
N VAL A 261 -23.68 -3.84 -4.80
CA VAL A 261 -23.49 -2.59 -4.07
C VAL A 261 -24.70 -2.28 -3.19
N GLN A 262 -25.94 -2.40 -3.68
CA GLN A 262 -27.16 -2.19 -2.88
C GLN A 262 -27.30 -3.16 -1.70
N LYS A 263 -26.91 -4.43 -1.87
CA LYS A 263 -27.00 -5.45 -0.82
C LYS A 263 -25.98 -5.17 0.29
N ALA A 264 -24.73 -4.89 -0.07
CA ALA A 264 -23.68 -4.51 0.88
C ALA A 264 -23.97 -3.16 1.56
N VAL A 265 -24.52 -2.21 0.78
CA VAL A 265 -25.02 -0.93 1.27
C VAL A 265 -26.16 -1.16 2.28
N SER A 266 -27.12 -2.05 2.03
CA SER A 266 -28.22 -2.31 2.97
C SER A 266 -27.76 -2.91 4.32
N GLU A 267 -26.75 -3.78 4.31
CA GLU A 267 -26.21 -4.41 5.54
C GLU A 267 -25.32 -3.45 6.36
N GLN A 268 -24.52 -2.59 5.70
CA GLN A 268 -23.64 -1.60 6.35
C GLN A 268 -24.30 -0.23 6.59
N ILE A 269 -25.44 0.07 5.94
CA ILE A 269 -26.24 1.29 6.19
C ILE A 269 -26.65 1.36 7.66
N ASN A 270 -27.04 0.24 8.27
CA ASN A 270 -27.49 0.24 9.66
C ASN A 270 -26.40 0.70 10.64
N THR A 271 -25.12 0.38 10.40
CA THR A 271 -24.03 0.83 11.28
C THR A 271 -23.64 2.28 11.02
N VAL A 272 -23.64 2.72 9.76
CA VAL A 272 -23.29 4.10 9.38
C VAL A 272 -24.41 5.10 9.70
N ASP A 273 -25.68 4.72 9.59
CA ASP A 273 -26.80 5.56 10.00
C ASP A 273 -26.83 5.72 11.52
N VAL A 274 -26.48 4.67 12.28
CA VAL A 274 -26.26 4.78 13.73
C VAL A 274 -25.10 5.74 14.03
N LEU A 275 -23.96 5.64 13.33
CA LEU A 275 -22.84 6.56 13.51
C LEU A 275 -23.22 8.02 13.17
N THR A 276 -23.98 8.23 12.10
CA THR A 276 -24.44 9.56 11.69
C THR A 276 -25.42 10.13 12.73
N THR A 277 -26.35 9.30 13.21
CA THR A 277 -27.34 9.66 14.24
C THR A 277 -26.68 9.97 15.57
N MET A 278 -25.59 9.27 15.91
CA MET A 278 -24.77 9.54 17.10
C MET A 278 -23.83 10.75 16.93
N GLY A 279 -23.82 11.41 15.77
CA GLY A 279 -22.91 12.53 15.48
C GLY A 279 -21.44 12.12 15.35
N ALA A 280 -21.17 10.83 15.18
CA ALA A 280 -19.82 10.27 15.04
C ALA A 280 -19.19 10.56 13.66
N ILE A 281 -20.01 10.82 12.64
CA ILE A 281 -19.54 11.12 11.28
C ILE A 281 -20.37 12.24 10.63
N PRO A 282 -19.77 13.05 9.75
CA PRO A 282 -20.49 14.07 8.98
C PRO A 282 -21.60 13.46 8.11
N ALA A 283 -22.70 14.19 7.95
CA ALA A 283 -23.91 13.70 7.26
C ALA A 283 -23.68 13.25 5.80
N GLY A 284 -22.67 13.80 5.13
CA GLY A 284 -22.31 13.44 3.76
C GLY A 284 -21.44 12.19 3.64
N PHE A 285 -20.99 11.58 4.74
CA PHE A 285 -20.12 10.40 4.71
C PHE A 285 -20.95 9.13 4.51
N ARG A 286 -20.38 8.16 3.79
CA ARG A 286 -20.99 6.85 3.50
C ARG A 286 -19.95 5.74 3.59
N PRO A 287 -20.33 4.46 3.64
CA PRO A 287 -19.40 3.38 3.31
C PRO A 287 -18.70 3.65 1.97
N SER A 288 -17.41 3.33 1.90
CA SER A 288 -16.59 3.54 0.70
C SER A 288 -17.03 2.60 -0.43
N THR A 289 -17.52 3.16 -1.54
CA THR A 289 -18.08 2.38 -2.66
C THR A 289 -16.97 1.61 -3.38
N LEU A 290 -15.84 2.25 -3.66
CA LEU A 290 -14.70 1.62 -4.31
C LEU A 290 -14.00 0.60 -3.39
N PHE A 291 -14.08 0.77 -2.07
CA PHE A 291 -13.61 -0.25 -1.13
C PHE A 291 -14.49 -1.49 -1.17
N GLN A 292 -15.82 -1.34 -1.12
CA GLN A 292 -16.73 -2.48 -1.22
C GLN A 292 -16.50 -3.28 -2.51
N LEU A 293 -16.34 -2.59 -3.65
CA LEU A 293 -16.01 -3.25 -4.92
C LEU A 293 -14.69 -4.04 -4.86
N LEU A 294 -13.66 -3.53 -4.16
CA LEU A 294 -12.39 -4.24 -3.97
C LEU A 294 -12.51 -5.49 -3.08
N GLU A 295 -13.47 -5.50 -2.15
CA GLU A 295 -13.75 -6.63 -1.27
C GLU A 295 -14.59 -7.72 -1.97
N GLU A 296 -15.41 -7.36 -2.97
CA GLU A 296 -16.24 -8.31 -3.73
C GLU A 296 -15.42 -9.33 -4.54
N GLY A 297 -14.20 -8.98 -4.99
CA GLY A 297 -13.35 -9.91 -5.71
C GLY A 297 -12.16 -9.27 -6.44
N ASN A 298 -11.52 -10.07 -7.29
CA ASN A 298 -10.28 -9.67 -7.98
C ASN A 298 -10.49 -8.78 -9.21
N GLN A 299 -11.73 -8.68 -9.71
CA GLN A 299 -12.07 -7.98 -10.96
C GLN A 299 -11.69 -6.49 -11.01
N PHE A 300 -11.44 -5.85 -9.86
CA PHE A 300 -11.02 -4.46 -9.76
C PHE A 300 -9.57 -4.30 -9.27
N ARG A 301 -8.81 -5.39 -9.15
CA ARG A 301 -7.40 -5.37 -8.73
C ARG A 301 -6.46 -5.21 -9.91
N ALA A 302 -5.29 -4.61 -9.70
CA ALA A 302 -4.32 -4.41 -10.78
C ALA A 302 -3.80 -5.75 -11.34
N SER A 303 -3.71 -6.76 -10.48
CA SER A 303 -3.35 -8.14 -10.82
C SER A 303 -4.23 -8.72 -11.92
N TYR A 304 -5.55 -8.50 -11.86
CA TYR A 304 -6.52 -8.91 -12.88
C TYR A 304 -6.22 -8.27 -14.24
N PHE A 305 -6.06 -6.94 -14.28
CA PHE A 305 -5.85 -6.21 -15.54
C PHE A 305 -4.49 -6.46 -16.18
N LEU A 306 -3.52 -6.99 -15.42
CA LEU A 306 -2.20 -7.35 -15.94
C LEU A 306 -2.14 -8.74 -16.57
N GLN A 307 -3.14 -9.60 -16.33
CA GLN A 307 -3.26 -10.88 -17.02
C GLN A 307 -3.61 -10.67 -18.50
N PRO A 308 -3.17 -11.56 -19.39
CA PRO A 308 -3.50 -11.46 -20.80
C PRO A 308 -4.95 -11.91 -21.03
N GLU A 309 -5.65 -11.23 -21.93
CA GLU A 309 -7.03 -11.56 -22.27
C GLU A 309 -7.09 -12.39 -23.55
N LEU A 310 -7.95 -13.40 -23.59
CA LEU A 310 -8.19 -14.16 -24.81
C LEU A 310 -9.11 -13.41 -25.78
N THR A 311 -8.90 -13.69 -27.06
CA THR A 311 -9.85 -13.36 -28.12
C THR A 311 -11.15 -14.16 -27.95
N PRO A 312 -12.28 -13.73 -28.57
CA PRO A 312 -13.54 -14.46 -28.48
C PRO A 312 -13.46 -15.93 -28.94
N SER A 313 -12.55 -16.27 -29.86
CA SER A 313 -12.30 -17.65 -30.27
C SER A 313 -11.51 -18.48 -29.25
N GLN A 314 -10.93 -17.84 -28.24
CA GLN A 314 -10.02 -18.43 -27.25
C GLN A 314 -8.73 -19.03 -27.82
N LEU A 315 -8.40 -18.73 -29.08
CA LEU A 315 -7.22 -19.30 -29.77
C LEU A 315 -5.99 -18.37 -29.77
N ALA A 316 -6.16 -17.12 -29.34
CA ALA A 316 -5.09 -16.13 -29.31
C ALA A 316 -5.35 -15.11 -28.20
N PHE A 317 -4.30 -14.41 -27.78
CA PHE A 317 -4.42 -13.27 -26.88
C PHE A 317 -4.84 -12.01 -27.63
N ARG A 318 -5.78 -11.26 -27.06
CA ARG A 318 -6.32 -10.01 -27.60
C ARG A 318 -5.36 -8.85 -27.37
N ASP A 319 -4.68 -8.85 -26.24
CA ASP A 319 -3.91 -7.71 -25.73
C ASP A 319 -2.41 -8.01 -25.56
N LEU A 320 -1.96 -9.20 -25.95
CA LEU A 320 -0.57 -9.63 -25.94
C LEU A 320 -0.18 -10.19 -27.31
N MET A 321 0.74 -9.52 -28.00
CA MET A 321 1.22 -9.93 -29.33
C MET A 321 2.73 -9.78 -29.42
N TRP A 322 3.39 -10.64 -30.21
CA TRP A 322 4.84 -10.60 -30.40
C TRP A 322 5.24 -9.69 -31.57
N ASP A 323 6.34 -8.95 -31.40
CA ASP A 323 7.04 -8.23 -32.47
C ASP A 323 8.42 -8.86 -32.69
N ALA A 324 8.50 -9.68 -33.75
CA ALA A 324 9.73 -10.39 -34.13
C ALA A 324 10.89 -9.45 -34.50
N LYS A 325 10.61 -8.23 -35.00
CA LYS A 325 11.67 -7.27 -35.36
C LYS A 325 12.27 -6.62 -34.13
N MET A 326 11.43 -6.32 -33.13
CA MET A 326 11.86 -5.66 -31.89
C MET A 326 12.29 -6.62 -30.79
N GLY A 327 12.07 -7.94 -30.97
CA GLY A 327 12.38 -8.98 -30.00
C GLY A 327 11.62 -8.82 -28.68
N THR A 328 10.39 -8.31 -28.74
CA THR A 328 9.58 -8.01 -27.55
C THR A 328 8.10 -7.96 -27.90
N ILE A 329 7.25 -7.74 -26.90
CA ILE A 329 5.82 -7.55 -27.10
C ILE A 329 5.54 -6.30 -27.93
N ARG A 330 4.53 -6.38 -28.78
CA ARG A 330 4.10 -5.28 -29.66
C ARG A 330 3.52 -4.14 -28.83
N SER A 331 3.98 -2.93 -29.11
CA SER A 331 3.40 -1.69 -28.57
C SER A 331 1.92 -1.55 -28.98
N ARG A 332 1.05 -1.30 -28.01
CA ARG A 332 -0.38 -1.03 -28.22
C ARG A 332 -0.75 0.34 -27.64
N PRO A 333 -0.94 1.38 -28.44
CA PRO A 333 -1.39 2.68 -27.94
C PRO A 333 -2.87 2.60 -27.51
N SER A 334 -3.21 3.23 -26.39
CA SER A 334 -4.61 3.37 -25.94
C SER A 334 -5.22 4.69 -26.43
N ARG A 335 -6.56 4.73 -26.61
CA ARG A 335 -7.31 5.98 -26.89
C ARG A 335 -6.98 7.09 -25.90
N VAL A 336 -6.94 6.77 -24.60
CA VAL A 336 -6.56 7.68 -23.53
C VAL A 336 -5.26 7.18 -22.91
N SER A 337 -4.26 8.06 -22.86
CA SER A 337 -3.02 7.82 -22.14
C SER A 337 -2.44 9.13 -21.61
N LEU A 338 -2.45 9.30 -20.29
CA LEU A 338 -2.05 10.54 -19.61
C LEU A 338 -1.41 10.26 -18.25
N ILE A 339 -0.84 11.29 -17.64
CA ILE A 339 -0.38 11.26 -16.24
C ILE A 339 -1.31 12.14 -15.41
N LEU A 340 -1.76 11.61 -14.29
CA LEU A 340 -2.50 12.31 -13.25
C LEU A 340 -1.58 12.50 -12.05
N THR A 341 -1.49 13.72 -11.54
CA THR A 341 -0.82 14.02 -10.27
C THR A 341 -1.85 14.45 -9.23
N LEU A 342 -1.95 13.73 -8.12
CA LEU A 342 -2.68 14.17 -6.93
C LEU A 342 -1.82 15.20 -6.18
N TRP A 343 -2.39 16.37 -5.84
CA TRP A 343 -1.66 17.43 -5.13
C TRP A 343 -2.07 17.52 -3.67
N SER A 344 -3.36 17.76 -3.43
CA SER A 344 -3.89 17.92 -2.07
C SER A 344 -5.41 17.84 -2.05
N CYS A 345 -5.96 17.43 -0.91
CA CYS A 345 -7.36 17.66 -0.57
C CYS A 345 -7.44 18.77 0.48
N LYS A 346 -8.45 19.63 0.42
CA LYS A 346 -8.66 20.73 1.37
C LYS A 346 -10.08 20.73 1.89
N MET A 347 -10.25 21.27 3.09
CA MET A 347 -11.54 21.43 3.76
C MET A 347 -12.29 20.11 3.97
N ILE A 348 -11.58 18.98 4.06
CA ILE A 348 -12.21 17.68 4.32
C ILE A 348 -12.78 17.68 5.75
N PRO A 349 -14.07 17.37 5.96
CA PRO A 349 -14.65 17.27 7.28
C PRO A 349 -13.93 16.22 8.13
N LEU A 350 -13.91 16.46 9.44
CA LEU A 350 -13.30 15.51 10.38
C LEU A 350 -14.39 14.57 10.91
N PRO A 351 -14.10 13.27 11.04
CA PRO A 351 -14.97 12.39 11.82
C PRO A 351 -14.97 12.82 13.29
N GLY A 352 -16.03 12.43 14.01
CA GLY A 352 -16.19 12.65 15.43
C GLY A 352 -15.23 11.83 16.29
N MET A 353 -15.14 12.16 17.58
CA MET A 353 -14.15 11.59 18.52
C MET A 353 -14.35 10.09 18.82
N SER A 354 -15.51 9.53 18.48
CA SER A 354 -15.80 8.10 18.65
C SER A 354 -15.08 7.20 17.65
N ILE A 355 -14.45 7.78 16.63
CA ILE A 355 -13.75 7.08 15.57
C ILE A 355 -12.28 7.52 15.54
N GLN A 356 -11.38 6.55 15.58
CA GLN A 356 -9.96 6.77 15.36
C GLN A 356 -9.62 6.53 13.88
N VAL A 357 -9.07 7.56 13.22
CA VAL A 357 -8.63 7.47 11.82
C VAL A 357 -7.26 6.83 11.74
N LEU A 358 -7.17 5.69 11.07
CA LEU A 358 -5.95 4.92 10.87
C LEU A 358 -5.21 5.34 9.59
N SER A 359 -5.94 5.55 8.49
CA SER A 359 -5.39 5.99 7.20
C SER A 359 -6.30 7.00 6.51
N ARG A 360 -5.70 7.84 5.68
CA ARG A 360 -6.36 8.75 4.75
C ARG A 360 -5.82 8.46 3.36
N HIS A 361 -6.68 8.34 2.37
CA HIS A 361 -6.29 7.93 1.02
C HIS A 361 -7.29 8.40 -0.03
N VAL A 362 -6.87 8.33 -1.29
CA VAL A 362 -7.75 8.50 -2.45
C VAL A 362 -7.75 7.19 -3.22
N ARG A 363 -8.94 6.66 -3.48
CA ARG A 363 -9.14 5.63 -4.50
C ARG A 363 -9.58 6.27 -5.79
N LEU A 364 -9.01 5.82 -6.91
CA LEU A 364 -9.40 6.28 -8.23
C LEU A 364 -9.49 5.15 -9.23
N CYS A 365 -10.44 5.28 -10.15
CA CYS A 365 -10.65 4.33 -11.24
C CYS A 365 -11.19 5.05 -12.49
N LEU A 366 -11.12 4.38 -13.64
CA LEU A 366 -11.84 4.81 -14.84
C LEU A 366 -13.31 4.44 -14.67
N PHE A 367 -14.18 5.38 -14.98
CA PHE A 367 -15.62 5.29 -14.76
C PHE A 367 -16.34 5.89 -15.97
N ASP A 368 -17.45 5.30 -16.42
CA ASP A 368 -18.25 5.83 -17.54
C ASP A 368 -19.50 6.60 -17.09
N GLY A 369 -19.60 6.93 -15.81
CA GLY A 369 -20.81 7.53 -15.23
C GLY A 369 -21.76 6.50 -14.62
N ASN A 370 -21.60 5.21 -14.92
CA ASN A 370 -22.44 4.14 -14.37
C ASN A 370 -21.66 2.94 -13.82
N LYS A 371 -20.53 2.57 -14.44
CA LYS A 371 -19.73 1.42 -14.02
C LYS A 371 -18.24 1.72 -14.01
N VAL A 372 -17.55 1.02 -13.11
CA VAL A 372 -16.08 1.01 -13.04
C VAL A 372 -15.54 0.20 -14.22
N LEU A 373 -14.52 0.74 -14.90
CA LEU A 373 -13.94 0.20 -16.14
C LEU A 373 -12.49 -0.28 -16.01
N SER A 374 -11.83 0.02 -14.89
CA SER A 374 -10.42 -0.31 -14.66
C SER A 374 -10.20 -0.89 -13.27
N ASN A 375 -8.96 -1.26 -12.98
CA ASN A 375 -8.56 -1.46 -11.60
C ASN A 375 -8.76 -0.19 -10.78
N ILE A 376 -9.00 -0.37 -9.49
CA ILE A 376 -9.08 0.68 -8.50
C ILE A 376 -7.67 0.87 -7.95
N HIS A 377 -7.13 2.07 -8.11
CA HIS A 377 -5.80 2.43 -7.64
C HIS A 377 -5.90 3.29 -6.38
N THR A 378 -5.11 2.95 -5.36
CA THR A 378 -5.12 3.63 -4.06
C THR A 378 -3.84 4.43 -3.88
N VAL A 379 -3.98 5.69 -3.50
CA VAL A 379 -2.86 6.56 -3.11
C VAL A 379 -3.08 7.03 -1.67
N ARG A 380 -2.14 6.71 -0.78
CA ARG A 380 -2.19 7.13 0.63
C ARG A 380 -1.77 8.59 0.75
N ALA A 381 -2.53 9.33 1.53
CA ALA A 381 -2.27 10.73 1.81
C ALA A 381 -1.42 10.89 3.06
N THR A 382 -0.64 11.96 3.08
CA THR A 382 0.05 12.46 4.28
C THR A 382 -0.84 13.47 4.98
N TRP A 383 -0.85 13.43 6.31
CA TRP A 383 -1.71 14.28 7.15
C TRP A 383 -0.90 14.87 8.30
N GLN A 384 -1.18 16.13 8.65
CA GLN A 384 -0.50 16.83 9.73
C GLN A 384 -1.51 17.46 10.70
N PRO A 385 -1.33 17.32 12.03
CA PRO A 385 -2.22 17.90 13.02
C PRO A 385 -2.39 19.43 12.90
N LYS A 386 -1.36 20.13 12.42
CA LYS A 386 -1.37 21.58 12.21
C LYS A 386 -2.39 22.05 11.15
N LYS A 387 -2.76 21.17 10.21
CA LYS A 387 -3.73 21.44 9.13
C LYS A 387 -4.68 20.25 8.99
N PRO A 388 -5.57 20.02 9.97
CA PRO A 388 -6.28 18.75 10.10
C PRO A 388 -7.27 18.48 8.96
N LYS A 389 -7.76 19.53 8.28
CA LYS A 389 -8.67 19.42 7.12
C LYS A 389 -7.94 19.34 5.76
N THR A 390 -6.62 19.22 5.77
CA THR A 390 -5.80 19.21 4.55
C THR A 390 -5.02 17.91 4.46
N TRP A 391 -5.13 17.25 3.32
CA TRP A 391 -4.38 16.04 3.00
C TRP A 391 -3.41 16.36 1.87
N THR A 392 -2.17 15.88 1.96
CA THR A 392 -1.13 16.16 0.97
C THR A 392 -0.61 14.87 0.34
N PHE A 393 -0.24 14.95 -0.93
CA PHE A 393 0.31 13.82 -1.67
C PHE A 393 1.72 14.18 -2.15
N SER A 394 2.60 13.19 -2.18
CA SER A 394 3.93 13.36 -2.76
C SER A 394 3.78 13.33 -4.28
N PRO A 395 4.09 14.42 -5.01
CA PRO A 395 3.86 14.45 -6.45
C PRO A 395 4.68 13.41 -7.20
N GLN A 396 5.83 13.00 -6.66
CA GLN A 396 6.67 11.96 -7.22
C GLN A 396 7.43 11.27 -6.10
N VAL A 397 7.34 9.94 -6.03
CA VAL A 397 8.17 9.11 -5.16
C VAL A 397 9.55 8.90 -5.78
N THR A 398 10.60 9.21 -5.03
CA THR A 398 12.00 8.94 -5.39
C THR A 398 12.73 8.26 -4.23
N GLY A 399 13.66 7.36 -4.54
CA GLY A 399 14.45 6.67 -3.52
C GLY A 399 13.60 5.72 -2.66
N ILE A 400 13.75 5.82 -1.33
CA ILE A 400 13.18 4.90 -0.33
C ILE A 400 11.71 5.18 0.03
N LEU A 401 11.11 6.26 -0.50
CA LEU A 401 9.74 6.60 -0.13
C LEU A 401 8.77 5.52 -0.66
N PRO A 402 7.76 5.08 0.10
CA PRO A 402 6.86 4.01 -0.34
C PRO A 402 6.06 4.36 -1.60
N CYS A 403 5.86 3.38 -2.49
CA CYS A 403 5.12 3.55 -3.74
C CYS A 403 3.66 3.93 -3.50
N LEU A 404 3.09 3.54 -2.36
CA LEU A 404 1.74 3.88 -1.96
C LEU A 404 1.52 5.39 -1.76
N LEU A 405 2.60 6.15 -1.53
CA LEU A 405 2.55 7.62 -1.38
C LEU A 405 2.73 8.36 -2.72
N ASP A 406 2.91 7.64 -3.84
CA ASP A 406 3.14 8.23 -5.15
C ASP A 406 1.85 8.84 -5.70
N GLY A 407 1.77 10.17 -5.65
CA GLY A 407 0.67 10.93 -6.22
C GLY A 407 0.71 11.00 -7.75
N ASP A 408 1.79 10.57 -8.40
CA ASP A 408 1.91 10.50 -9.85
C ASP A 408 1.46 9.13 -10.39
N CYS A 409 0.29 9.12 -11.02
CA CYS A 409 -0.31 7.91 -11.60
C CYS A 409 -0.33 7.99 -13.13
N PHE A 410 0.00 6.89 -13.81
CA PHE A 410 -0.35 6.75 -15.22
C PHE A 410 -1.80 6.27 -15.34
N ILE A 411 -2.50 6.76 -16.36
CA ILE A 411 -3.86 6.34 -16.68
C ILE A 411 -3.90 5.92 -18.13
N ARG A 412 -4.37 4.69 -18.38
CA ARG A 412 -4.61 4.15 -19.71
C ARG A 412 -6.04 3.65 -19.82
N SER A 413 -6.71 4.01 -20.92
CA SER A 413 -8.03 3.46 -21.25
C SER A 413 -8.20 3.35 -22.75
N ASN A 414 -8.80 2.26 -23.20
CA ASN A 414 -9.27 2.11 -24.58
C ASN A 414 -10.80 2.07 -24.69
N SER A 415 -11.51 2.44 -23.62
CA SER A 415 -12.97 2.53 -23.65
C SER A 415 -13.43 3.57 -24.67
N SER A 416 -14.47 3.23 -25.44
CA SER A 416 -15.12 4.13 -26.40
C SER A 416 -16.23 4.98 -25.77
N SER A 417 -16.52 4.82 -24.47
CA SER A 417 -17.59 5.56 -23.81
C SER A 417 -17.43 7.09 -23.99
N PRO A 418 -18.52 7.81 -24.30
CA PRO A 418 -18.51 9.28 -24.39
C PRO A 418 -18.36 9.91 -23.00
N ASP A 419 -18.88 9.23 -21.97
CA ASP A 419 -18.84 9.67 -20.58
C ASP A 419 -17.60 9.16 -19.84
N LEU A 420 -16.57 8.69 -20.56
CA LEU A 420 -15.33 8.22 -19.94
C LEU A 420 -14.71 9.32 -19.07
N GLY A 421 -14.50 9.01 -17.80
CA GLY A 421 -13.90 9.89 -16.81
C GLY A 421 -13.09 9.14 -15.77
N ILE A 422 -12.57 9.90 -14.81
CA ILE A 422 -11.89 9.37 -13.63
C ILE A 422 -12.80 9.65 -12.43
N LEU A 423 -13.20 8.60 -11.72
CA LEU A 423 -13.88 8.70 -10.45
C LEU A 423 -12.82 8.73 -9.34
N PHE A 424 -12.95 9.69 -8.43
CA PHE A 424 -12.15 9.83 -7.22
C PHE A 424 -13.04 9.65 -6.01
N GLU A 425 -12.59 8.84 -5.07
CA GLU A 425 -13.22 8.68 -3.76
C GLU A 425 -12.19 8.94 -2.67
N LEU A 426 -12.46 9.90 -1.79
CA LEU A 426 -11.59 10.20 -0.66
C LEU A 426 -12.00 9.31 0.50
N GLY A 427 -11.12 8.41 0.92
CA GLY A 427 -11.41 7.43 1.95
C GLY A 427 -10.67 7.69 3.26
N ILE A 428 -11.30 7.28 4.36
CA ILE A 428 -10.65 7.07 5.65
C ILE A 428 -10.84 5.64 6.10
N SER A 429 -9.75 4.98 6.49
CA SER A 429 -9.82 3.72 7.23
C SER A 429 -9.83 4.04 8.71
N TYR A 430 -10.69 3.36 9.46
CA TYR A 430 -10.93 3.71 10.85
C TYR A 430 -11.12 2.48 11.75
N ILE A 431 -10.98 2.73 13.04
CA ILE A 431 -11.41 1.83 14.12
C ILE A 431 -12.35 2.59 15.05
N ARG A 432 -13.45 1.95 15.47
CA ARG A 432 -14.42 2.52 16.40
C ARG A 432 -13.95 2.30 17.84
N ASN A 433 -13.79 3.37 18.59
CA ASN A 433 -13.24 3.31 19.96
C ASN A 433 -14.10 2.47 20.92
N SER A 434 -15.41 2.44 20.72
CA SER A 434 -16.34 1.74 21.61
C SER A 434 -16.48 0.25 21.33
N THR A 435 -16.23 -0.22 20.10
CA THR A 435 -16.46 -1.62 19.70
C THR A 435 -15.21 -2.32 19.18
N GLY A 436 -14.14 -1.58 18.84
CA GLY A 436 -12.97 -2.12 18.14
C GLY A 436 -13.23 -2.47 16.67
N GLU A 437 -14.45 -2.22 16.16
CA GLU A 437 -14.82 -2.50 14.78
C GLU A 437 -14.02 -1.63 13.80
N ARG A 438 -13.52 -2.25 12.73
CA ARG A 438 -12.77 -1.58 11.68
C ARG A 438 -13.62 -1.44 10.42
N GLY A 439 -13.40 -0.37 9.68
CA GLY A 439 -14.10 -0.16 8.42
C GLY A 439 -13.50 0.97 7.58
N GLU A 440 -14.17 1.29 6.48
CA GLU A 440 -13.78 2.37 5.61
C GLU A 440 -14.97 3.26 5.20
N LEU A 441 -14.78 4.57 5.31
CA LEU A 441 -15.76 5.57 4.93
C LEU A 441 -15.26 6.43 3.78
N SER A 442 -16.19 6.77 2.89
CA SER A 442 -16.07 7.85 1.92
C SER A 442 -16.30 9.19 2.60
N CYS A 443 -15.30 10.07 2.53
CA CYS A 443 -15.38 11.48 2.92
C CYS A 443 -15.94 12.37 1.80
N GLY A 444 -16.33 11.76 0.67
CA GLY A 444 -16.81 12.43 -0.52
C GLY A 444 -16.10 11.96 -1.77
N TRP A 445 -16.76 12.16 -2.90
CA TRP A 445 -16.33 11.67 -4.21
C TRP A 445 -16.45 12.77 -5.26
N VAL A 446 -15.73 12.61 -6.36
CA VAL A 446 -15.87 13.49 -7.53
C VAL A 446 -15.55 12.76 -8.81
N PHE A 447 -16.28 13.10 -9.87
CA PHE A 447 -16.13 12.51 -11.19
C PHE A 447 -15.62 13.54 -12.19
N LEU A 448 -14.42 13.31 -12.74
CA LEU A 448 -13.81 14.15 -13.78
C LEU A 448 -13.97 13.49 -15.14
N LYS A 449 -14.93 13.96 -15.95
CA LYS A 449 -15.03 13.55 -17.36
C LYS A 449 -13.78 13.94 -18.13
N LEU A 450 -13.25 13.02 -18.93
CA LEU A 450 -12.05 13.25 -19.73
C LEU A 450 -12.33 13.88 -21.10
N PHE A 451 -13.60 13.91 -21.49
CA PHE A 451 -14.07 14.52 -22.72
C PHE A 451 -15.20 15.51 -22.40
N ASP A 452 -15.28 16.59 -23.16
CA ASP A 452 -16.42 17.49 -23.11
C ASP A 452 -17.64 16.91 -23.86
N ALA A 453 -18.76 17.62 -23.83
CA ALA A 453 -20.00 17.21 -24.50
C ALA A 453 -19.85 17.10 -26.04
N SER A 454 -18.80 17.69 -26.63
CA SER A 454 -18.49 17.58 -28.06
C SER A 454 -17.53 16.42 -28.38
N GLY A 455 -17.07 15.68 -27.36
CA GLY A 455 -16.14 14.57 -27.50
C GLY A 455 -14.67 14.97 -27.60
N ILE A 456 -14.33 16.23 -27.31
CA ILE A 456 -12.95 16.73 -27.32
C ILE A 456 -12.30 16.45 -25.95
N PRO A 457 -11.06 15.95 -25.89
CA PRO A 457 -10.36 15.72 -24.62
C PRO A 457 -10.18 17.03 -23.82
N ILE A 458 -10.39 16.96 -22.51
CA ILE A 458 -10.17 18.10 -21.63
C ILE A 458 -8.68 18.52 -21.61
N PRO A 459 -8.36 19.81 -21.41
CA PRO A 459 -6.98 20.29 -21.47
C PRO A 459 -6.12 19.72 -20.32
N ALA A 460 -4.83 19.51 -20.59
CA ALA A 460 -3.86 19.13 -19.58
C ALA A 460 -3.51 20.33 -18.69
N LYS A 461 -4.17 20.45 -17.54
CA LYS A 461 -3.97 21.52 -16.56
C LYS A 461 -4.26 21.03 -15.14
N THR A 462 -4.12 21.94 -14.18
CA THR A 462 -4.60 21.72 -12.81
C THR A 462 -6.09 21.95 -12.73
N TYR A 463 -6.79 21.06 -12.04
CA TYR A 463 -8.22 21.09 -11.78
C TYR A 463 -8.47 21.17 -10.27
N GLU A 464 -9.36 22.07 -9.87
CA GLU A 464 -9.92 22.15 -8.54
C GLU A 464 -11.32 21.55 -8.61
N LEU A 465 -11.49 20.40 -7.96
CA LEU A 465 -12.68 19.57 -8.05
C LEU A 465 -13.42 19.60 -6.72
N PHE A 466 -14.67 20.07 -6.72
CA PHE A 466 -15.52 20.05 -5.54
C PHE A 466 -16.06 18.65 -5.30
N LEU A 467 -16.08 18.24 -4.04
CA LEU A 467 -16.54 16.90 -3.64
C LEU A 467 -18.04 16.88 -3.43
N ASN A 468 -18.66 15.78 -3.84
CA ASN A 468 -20.04 15.42 -3.53
C ASN A 468 -20.03 14.48 -2.32
N GLY A 469 -21.06 14.60 -1.47
CA GLY A 469 -21.31 13.62 -0.40
C GLY A 469 -22.05 12.41 -0.97
N GLY A 470 -22.36 11.45 -0.10
CA GLY A 470 -23.08 10.25 -0.52
C GLY A 470 -22.19 9.28 -1.30
N THR A 471 -22.82 8.43 -2.11
CA THR A 471 -22.13 7.52 -3.05
C THR A 471 -22.07 8.12 -4.46
N PRO A 472 -21.18 7.63 -5.35
CA PRO A 472 -21.12 8.02 -6.77
C PRO A 472 -22.44 7.89 -7.55
N TYR A 473 -23.39 7.13 -7.02
CA TYR A 473 -24.70 6.85 -7.62
C TYR A 473 -25.82 7.72 -7.02
N GLU A 474 -25.55 8.42 -5.92
CA GLU A 474 -26.47 9.37 -5.29
C GLU A 474 -26.31 10.77 -5.89
N LYS A 475 -27.42 11.49 -6.05
CA LYS A 475 -27.43 12.86 -6.57
C LYS A 475 -27.83 13.84 -5.49
N GLY A 476 -27.15 14.99 -5.45
CA GLY A 476 -27.52 16.12 -4.61
C GLY A 476 -27.18 15.98 -3.12
N VAL A 477 -26.38 14.99 -2.74
CA VAL A 477 -25.90 14.84 -1.36
C VAL A 477 -24.68 15.73 -1.15
N GLU A 478 -24.75 16.60 -0.15
CA GLU A 478 -23.65 17.50 0.21
C GLU A 478 -22.70 16.83 1.19
N VAL A 479 -21.39 17.09 1.06
CA VAL A 479 -20.38 16.55 1.97
C VAL A 479 -20.53 17.11 3.39
N ASP A 480 -20.82 18.41 3.50
CA ASP A 480 -21.03 19.11 4.77
C ASP A 480 -22.18 20.14 4.63
N PRO A 481 -23.41 19.79 5.04
CA PRO A 481 -24.57 20.69 4.97
C PRO A 481 -24.41 21.97 5.78
N SER A 482 -23.49 22.03 6.75
CA SER A 482 -23.23 23.23 7.54
C SER A 482 -22.59 24.36 6.72
N VAL A 483 -21.92 24.01 5.62
CA VAL A 483 -21.28 24.95 4.69
C VAL A 483 -22.28 25.54 3.69
N SER A 484 -23.38 24.82 3.39
CA SER A 484 -24.32 25.15 2.32
C SER A 484 -25.57 25.92 2.75
N ARG A 485 -25.76 26.21 4.06
CA ARG A 485 -26.96 26.90 4.57
C ARG A 485 -27.34 28.06 3.64
N ARG A 486 -28.43 27.86 2.87
CA ARG A 486 -28.87 28.71 1.74
C ARG A 486 -28.86 30.18 2.15
N ALA A 487 -27.94 30.95 1.59
CA ALA A 487 -27.86 32.38 1.85
C ALA A 487 -28.26 33.16 0.60
N HIS A 488 -29.34 33.91 0.71
CA HIS A 488 -29.69 35.02 -0.19
C HIS A 488 -28.73 36.18 0.09
N GLY A 489 -27.47 36.07 -0.35
CA GLY A 489 -26.40 37.02 0.01
C GLY A 489 -25.48 37.40 -1.16
N SER A 490 -24.85 38.57 -1.03
CA SER A 490 -23.89 39.18 -1.97
C SER A 490 -22.84 38.22 -2.54
N VAL A 491 -22.42 38.43 -3.80
CA VAL A 491 -21.39 37.67 -4.55
C VAL A 491 -20.11 37.41 -3.73
N PHE A 492 -19.71 38.35 -2.88
CA PHE A 492 -18.53 38.19 -2.00
C PHE A 492 -18.72 37.08 -0.96
N TYR A 493 -19.92 36.96 -0.40
CA TYR A 493 -20.27 35.90 0.56
C TYR A 493 -20.31 34.53 -0.13
N GLN A 494 -20.84 34.48 -1.35
CA GLN A 494 -20.86 33.27 -2.18
C GLN A 494 -19.43 32.77 -2.49
N MET A 495 -18.50 33.69 -2.78
CA MET A 495 -17.09 33.35 -3.00
C MET A 495 -16.37 32.86 -1.73
N MET A 496 -16.75 33.36 -0.54
CA MET A 496 -16.23 32.84 0.72
C MET A 496 -16.75 31.44 1.06
N ILE A 497 -18.00 31.11 0.70
CA ILE A 497 -18.55 29.75 0.85
C ILE A 497 -17.84 28.76 -0.06
N MET A 498 -17.58 29.10 -1.32
CA MET A 498 -16.87 28.20 -2.26
C MET A 498 -15.49 27.81 -1.74
N ARG A 499 -14.77 28.73 -1.08
CA ARG A 499 -13.46 28.44 -0.47
C ARG A 499 -13.53 27.51 0.74
N ARG A 500 -14.71 27.31 1.32
CA ARG A 500 -14.95 26.43 2.47
C ARG A 500 -15.45 25.06 2.06
N GLN A 501 -15.78 24.85 0.79
CA GLN A 501 -16.23 23.55 0.30
C GLN A 501 -15.07 22.54 0.25
N PRO A 502 -15.33 21.27 0.59
CA PRO A 502 -14.37 20.19 0.43
C PRO A 502 -13.97 20.03 -1.03
N GLN A 503 -12.67 19.98 -1.30
CA GLN A 503 -12.15 19.96 -2.66
C GLN A 503 -10.88 19.13 -2.83
N LEU A 504 -10.73 18.54 -4.00
CA LEU A 504 -9.58 17.78 -4.46
C LEU A 504 -8.85 18.56 -5.56
N LEU A 505 -7.54 18.72 -5.41
CA LEU A 505 -6.68 19.34 -6.43
C LEU A 505 -5.90 18.25 -7.16
N VAL A 506 -6.12 18.17 -8.47
CA VAL A 506 -5.42 17.22 -9.37
C VAL A 506 -4.81 17.94 -10.55
N LYS A 507 -3.75 17.38 -11.13
CA LYS A 507 -3.11 17.91 -12.34
C LYS A 507 -3.04 16.85 -13.41
N LEU A 508 -3.58 17.14 -14.59
CA LEU A 508 -3.44 16.29 -15.77
C LEU A 508 -2.26 16.74 -16.61
N ARG A 509 -1.48 15.76 -17.11
CA ARG A 509 -0.32 15.99 -17.98
C ARG A 509 -0.36 15.05 -19.18
N SER A 510 -0.01 15.60 -20.33
CA SER A 510 0.24 14.80 -21.54
C SER A 510 1.54 14.00 -21.42
N LEU A 511 1.58 12.83 -22.02
CA LEU A 511 2.79 12.01 -22.09
C LEU A 511 3.80 12.57 -23.09
N ASN A 512 5.08 12.55 -22.69
CA ASN A 512 6.19 12.70 -23.62
C ASN A 512 6.36 11.42 -24.47
N ARG A 513 7.17 11.48 -25.54
CA ARG A 513 7.37 10.35 -26.47
C ARG A 513 7.92 9.10 -25.77
N ARG A 514 8.86 9.27 -24.84
CA ARG A 514 9.47 8.14 -24.11
C ARG A 514 8.45 7.44 -23.23
N SER A 515 7.73 8.19 -22.38
CA SER A 515 6.70 7.65 -21.50
C SER A 515 5.56 7.00 -22.28
N ARG A 516 5.16 7.57 -23.43
CA ARG A 516 4.14 6.96 -24.30
C ARG A 516 4.58 5.60 -24.85
N ASN A 517 5.82 5.49 -25.33
CA ASN A 517 6.37 4.23 -25.84
C ASN A 517 6.47 3.17 -24.73
N ILE A 518 6.96 3.56 -23.55
CA ILE A 518 7.08 2.68 -22.39
C ILE A 518 5.70 2.20 -21.95
N LEU A 519 4.77 3.13 -21.73
CA LEU A 519 3.42 2.80 -21.28
C LEU A 519 2.74 1.86 -22.25
N SER A 520 2.87 2.05 -23.57
CA SER A 520 2.22 1.23 -24.60
C SER A 520 2.54 -0.27 -24.57
N LEU A 521 3.51 -0.71 -23.75
CA LEU A 521 3.82 -2.12 -23.51
C LEU A 521 2.90 -2.75 -22.45
N LEU A 522 2.20 -1.95 -21.65
CA LEU A 522 1.23 -2.40 -20.66
C LEU A 522 -0.14 -2.71 -21.30
N PRO A 523 -1.08 -3.30 -20.55
CA PRO A 523 -2.49 -3.41 -20.97
C PRO A 523 -3.11 -2.06 -21.36
N GLU A 524 -4.09 -2.12 -22.26
CA GLU A 524 -4.72 -0.91 -22.83
C GLU A 524 -5.57 -0.12 -21.82
N THR A 525 -6.07 -0.80 -20.79
CA THR A 525 -6.79 -0.23 -19.66
C THR A 525 -6.09 -0.64 -18.38
N LEU A 526 -5.44 0.33 -17.71
CA LEU A 526 -4.73 0.11 -16.46
C LEU A 526 -4.42 1.46 -15.80
N ILE A 527 -4.54 1.52 -14.49
CA ILE A 527 -4.06 2.62 -13.65
C ILE A 527 -2.98 2.10 -12.73
N GLY A 528 -1.89 2.85 -12.58
CA GLY A 528 -0.84 2.51 -11.63
C GLY A 528 0.07 3.69 -11.33
N SER A 529 0.97 3.48 -10.38
CA SER A 529 1.98 4.47 -10.00
C SER A 529 3.07 4.58 -11.07
N MET A 530 3.57 5.80 -11.27
CA MET A 530 4.69 6.05 -12.16
C MET A 530 6.00 5.44 -11.65
N CYS A 531 6.17 5.28 -10.33
CA CYS A 531 7.39 4.72 -9.75
C CYS A 531 7.52 3.19 -9.93
N SER A 532 6.41 2.47 -10.16
CA SER A 532 6.41 1.01 -10.37
C SER A 532 6.36 0.59 -11.85
N ILE A 533 6.23 1.54 -12.78
CA ILE A 533 5.99 1.28 -14.21
C ILE A 533 6.99 0.30 -14.84
N HIS A 534 8.27 0.40 -14.47
CA HIS A 534 9.33 -0.44 -15.03
C HIS A 534 9.18 -1.90 -14.62
N LEU A 535 8.76 -2.16 -13.38
CA LEU A 535 8.53 -3.50 -12.87
C LEU A 535 7.34 -4.16 -13.58
N LEU A 536 6.25 -3.41 -13.79
CA LEU A 536 5.08 -3.87 -14.55
C LEU A 536 5.44 -4.24 -15.99
N ILE A 537 6.35 -3.47 -16.60
CA ILE A 537 6.79 -3.73 -17.98
C ILE A 537 7.68 -4.97 -18.04
N PHE A 538 8.59 -5.16 -17.09
CA PHE A 538 9.36 -6.40 -17.01
C PHE A 538 8.45 -7.62 -16.90
N TYR A 539 7.48 -7.57 -15.99
CA TYR A 539 6.46 -8.62 -15.87
C TYR A 539 5.77 -8.88 -17.21
N ARG A 540 5.26 -7.82 -17.88
CA ARG A 540 4.52 -7.97 -19.14
C ARG A 540 5.40 -8.48 -20.29
N GLN A 541 6.69 -8.13 -20.31
CA GLN A 541 7.65 -8.63 -21.29
C GLN A 541 8.00 -10.10 -21.06
N ILE A 542 8.26 -10.50 -19.80
CA ILE A 542 8.50 -11.90 -19.42
C ILE A 542 7.27 -12.74 -19.74
N LEU A 543 6.08 -12.23 -19.45
CA LEU A 543 4.81 -12.86 -19.84
C LEU A 543 4.75 -13.10 -21.36
N GLY A 544 5.15 -12.11 -22.15
CA GLY A 544 5.24 -12.23 -23.60
C GLY A 544 6.27 -13.26 -24.08
N ASP A 545 7.45 -13.32 -23.47
CA ASP A 545 8.47 -14.32 -23.79
C ASP A 545 7.92 -15.73 -23.52
N VAL A 546 7.42 -15.95 -22.29
CA VAL A 546 6.93 -17.25 -21.83
C VAL A 546 5.70 -17.71 -22.60
N LEU A 547 4.75 -16.82 -22.93
CA LEU A 547 3.51 -17.20 -23.61
C LEU A 547 3.59 -17.23 -25.13
N LEU A 548 4.47 -16.44 -25.75
CA LEU A 548 4.47 -16.27 -27.21
C LEU A 548 5.74 -16.75 -27.90
N LYS A 549 6.87 -16.81 -27.18
CA LYS A 549 8.18 -17.09 -27.77
C LYS A 549 8.74 -18.44 -27.33
N ASP A 550 8.70 -18.74 -26.05
CA ASP A 550 9.43 -19.87 -25.46
C ASP A 550 8.62 -21.18 -25.51
N ARG A 551 7.35 -21.13 -25.95
CA ARG A 551 6.47 -22.30 -26.05
C ARG A 551 6.75 -23.10 -27.31
N THR A 552 6.83 -24.41 -27.15
CA THR A 552 6.89 -25.38 -28.26
C THR A 552 5.60 -25.41 -29.08
N SER A 553 4.45 -25.28 -28.42
CA SER A 553 3.13 -25.19 -29.05
C SER A 553 2.25 -24.15 -28.34
N MET A 554 1.66 -23.24 -29.11
CA MET A 554 0.68 -22.26 -28.62
C MET A 554 -0.66 -22.91 -28.21
N GLN A 555 -0.90 -24.16 -28.61
CA GLN A 555 -2.12 -24.90 -28.30
C GLN A 555 -2.02 -25.71 -26.99
N SER A 556 -0.83 -25.85 -26.41
CA SER A 556 -0.67 -26.51 -25.10
C SER A 556 -1.38 -25.69 -24.00
N ALA A 557 -1.91 -26.37 -22.99
CA ALA A 557 -2.52 -25.77 -21.81
C ALA A 557 -1.70 -26.10 -20.55
N ASP A 558 -0.46 -26.59 -20.73
CA ASP A 558 0.35 -27.09 -19.64
C ASP A 558 0.77 -25.97 -18.70
N LEU A 559 0.93 -26.32 -17.42
CA LEU A 559 1.50 -25.45 -16.41
C LEU A 559 2.92 -25.04 -16.80
N MET A 560 3.19 -23.74 -16.76
CA MET A 560 4.51 -23.21 -17.13
C MET A 560 5.33 -22.94 -15.88
N SER A 561 6.52 -23.54 -15.77
CA SER A 561 7.44 -23.28 -14.66
C SER A 561 8.03 -21.88 -14.77
N ASN A 562 7.40 -20.90 -14.13
CA ASN A 562 7.88 -19.54 -14.04
C ASN A 562 7.37 -18.87 -12.74
N PRO A 563 8.17 -18.87 -11.66
CA PRO A 563 7.75 -18.33 -10.38
C PRO A 563 7.51 -16.83 -10.40
N VAL A 564 8.21 -16.08 -11.27
CA VAL A 564 7.92 -14.64 -11.46
C VAL A 564 6.49 -14.47 -11.95
N LEU A 565 6.06 -15.22 -12.97
CA LEU A 565 4.70 -15.10 -13.48
C LEU A 565 3.63 -15.58 -12.49
N ALA A 566 3.93 -16.64 -11.74
CA ALA A 566 3.05 -17.20 -10.73
C ALA A 566 2.82 -16.25 -9.54
N THR A 567 3.87 -15.58 -9.05
CA THR A 567 3.81 -14.83 -7.78
C THR A 567 3.72 -13.30 -7.93
N PHE A 568 4.00 -12.74 -9.10
CA PHE A 568 3.86 -11.29 -9.33
C PHE A 568 2.43 -10.74 -9.13
N PRO A 569 1.34 -11.47 -9.44
CA PRO A 569 0.00 -11.06 -9.07
C PRO A 569 -0.16 -10.83 -7.56
N LYS A 570 0.40 -11.72 -6.72
CA LYS A 570 0.42 -11.59 -5.25
C LYS A 570 1.24 -10.38 -4.80
N LEU A 571 2.38 -10.12 -5.44
CA LEU A 571 3.24 -8.95 -5.20
C LEU A 571 2.46 -7.63 -5.34
N LEU A 572 1.57 -7.51 -6.34
CA LEU A 572 0.82 -6.28 -6.60
C LEU A 572 -0.12 -5.89 -5.46
N GLU A 573 -0.53 -6.85 -4.65
CA GLU A 573 -1.38 -6.65 -3.48
C GLU A 573 -0.57 -6.32 -2.21
N GLN A 574 0.77 -6.33 -2.30
CA GLN A 574 1.70 -6.05 -1.19
C GLN A 574 2.63 -4.88 -1.55
N PRO A 575 2.22 -3.62 -1.27
CA PRO A 575 2.99 -2.43 -1.64
C PRO A 575 4.41 -2.39 -1.06
N ASP A 576 4.60 -2.91 0.14
CA ASP A 576 5.89 -2.96 0.83
C ASP A 576 6.88 -3.94 0.17
N VAL A 577 6.43 -5.12 -0.27
CA VAL A 577 7.26 -6.04 -1.05
C VAL A 577 7.53 -5.49 -2.46
N MET A 578 6.55 -4.80 -3.05
CA MET A 578 6.78 -4.06 -4.30
C MET A 578 7.87 -2.99 -4.13
N ASP A 579 7.90 -2.27 -3.01
CA ASP A 579 8.94 -1.29 -2.69
C ASP A 579 10.30 -1.93 -2.44
N ALA A 580 10.34 -3.11 -1.81
CA ALA A 580 11.55 -3.92 -1.69
C ALA A 580 12.12 -4.26 -3.07
N LEU A 581 11.30 -4.83 -3.96
CA LEU A 581 11.70 -5.17 -5.33
C LEU A 581 12.16 -3.94 -6.11
N ARG A 582 11.44 -2.82 -6.00
CA ARG A 582 11.79 -1.55 -6.66
C ARG A 582 13.15 -1.04 -6.21
N SER A 583 13.43 -1.12 -4.91
CA SER A 583 14.69 -0.66 -4.33
C SER A 583 15.85 -1.57 -4.73
N SER A 584 15.68 -2.90 -4.61
CA SER A 584 16.67 -3.89 -5.04
C SER A 584 16.97 -3.81 -6.54
N TRP A 585 15.94 -3.58 -7.36
CA TRP A 585 16.14 -3.36 -8.80
C TRP A 585 16.90 -2.07 -9.09
N ALA A 586 16.56 -0.97 -8.42
CA ALA A 586 17.26 0.31 -8.62
C ALA A 586 18.75 0.20 -8.24
N GLU A 587 19.06 -0.51 -7.16
CA GLU A 587 20.43 -0.83 -6.76
C GLU A 587 21.14 -1.66 -7.83
N LYS A 588 20.54 -2.80 -8.25
CA LYS A 588 21.14 -3.65 -9.29
C LYS A 588 21.34 -2.89 -10.59
N GLU A 589 20.34 -2.14 -11.04
CA GLU A 589 20.41 -1.34 -12.25
C GLU A 589 21.54 -0.31 -12.18
N SER A 590 21.81 0.28 -11.01
CA SER A 590 22.92 1.23 -10.84
C SER A 590 24.30 0.60 -11.09
N THR A 591 24.45 -0.71 -10.82
CA THR A 591 25.70 -1.45 -11.03
C THR A 591 25.97 -1.83 -12.49
N LEU A 592 24.93 -1.86 -13.33
CA LEU A 592 25.05 -2.29 -14.73
C LEU A 592 25.74 -1.23 -15.60
N LYS A 593 26.61 -1.70 -16.51
CA LYS A 593 27.26 -0.86 -17.52
C LYS A 593 26.24 -0.33 -18.53
N ARG A 594 26.54 0.82 -19.15
CA ARG A 594 25.68 1.40 -20.20
C ARG A 594 25.47 0.47 -21.40
N SER A 595 26.43 -0.39 -21.72
CA SER A 595 26.31 -1.40 -22.78
C SER A 595 25.31 -2.50 -22.39
N GLU A 596 25.40 -3.00 -21.16
CA GLU A 596 24.49 -4.02 -20.60
C GLU A 596 23.05 -3.52 -20.56
N LYS A 597 22.84 -2.26 -20.15
CA LYS A 597 21.51 -1.61 -20.16
C LYS A 597 20.86 -1.47 -21.54
N ARG A 598 21.62 -1.66 -22.63
CA ARG A 598 21.05 -1.63 -24.00
C ARG A 598 20.58 -3.00 -24.46
N VAL A 599 21.00 -4.08 -23.78
CA VAL A 599 20.64 -5.46 -24.11
C VAL A 599 19.43 -5.86 -23.29
N LYS A 600 18.27 -5.98 -23.95
CA LYS A 600 16.98 -6.23 -23.27
C LYS A 600 16.95 -7.59 -22.57
N GLU A 601 17.52 -8.61 -23.19
CA GLU A 601 17.58 -9.97 -22.66
C GLU A 601 18.39 -10.01 -21.36
N LEU A 602 19.51 -9.28 -21.32
CA LEU A 602 20.35 -9.17 -20.13
C LEU A 602 19.61 -8.43 -19.01
N LEU A 603 18.90 -7.34 -19.33
CA LEU A 603 18.07 -6.64 -18.33
C LEU A 603 16.96 -7.52 -17.76
N LYS A 604 16.26 -8.29 -18.60
CA LYS A 604 15.23 -9.24 -18.15
C LYS A 604 15.83 -10.33 -17.26
N ALA A 605 16.96 -10.93 -17.67
CA ALA A 605 17.65 -11.95 -16.86
C ALA A 605 18.10 -11.38 -15.50
N ALA A 606 18.68 -10.18 -15.49
CA ALA A 606 19.06 -9.49 -14.25
C ALA A 606 17.85 -9.18 -13.37
N PHE A 607 16.72 -8.77 -13.97
CA PHE A 607 15.49 -8.51 -13.23
C PHE A 607 14.93 -9.78 -12.59
N VAL A 608 14.92 -10.90 -13.33
CA VAL A 608 14.49 -12.21 -12.81
C VAL A 608 15.37 -12.62 -11.63
N LEU A 609 16.69 -12.47 -11.71
CA LEU A 609 17.59 -12.74 -10.57
C LEU A 609 17.26 -11.86 -9.35
N VAL A 610 17.07 -10.55 -9.54
CA VAL A 610 16.67 -9.65 -8.44
C VAL A 610 15.32 -10.07 -7.86
N TYR A 611 14.37 -10.50 -8.70
CA TYR A 611 13.09 -11.00 -8.23
C TYR A 611 13.24 -12.24 -7.34
N HIS A 612 14.09 -13.19 -7.75
CA HIS A 612 14.41 -14.40 -6.99
C HIS A 612 15.18 -14.13 -5.70
N ASP A 613 16.04 -13.11 -5.67
CA ASP A 613 16.80 -12.75 -4.48
C ASP A 613 16.02 -11.83 -3.52
N CYS A 614 14.83 -11.35 -3.91
CA CYS A 614 14.09 -10.35 -3.13
C CYS A 614 12.61 -10.68 -2.98
N ALA A 615 11.84 -10.56 -4.07
CA ALA A 615 10.40 -10.65 -4.01
C ALA A 615 9.90 -12.07 -3.71
N LEU A 616 10.44 -13.08 -4.40
CA LEU A 616 9.98 -14.45 -4.27
C LEU A 616 10.17 -14.99 -2.83
N PRO A 617 11.36 -14.87 -2.20
CA PRO A 617 11.56 -15.32 -0.81
C PRO A 617 10.66 -14.59 0.17
N LEU A 618 10.49 -13.27 0.01
CA LEU A 618 9.63 -12.47 0.89
C LEU A 618 8.16 -12.90 0.80
N LEU A 619 7.65 -13.20 -0.40
CA LEU A 619 6.26 -13.61 -0.60
C LEU A 619 5.93 -15.00 -0.04
N GLN A 620 6.96 -15.81 0.21
CA GLN A 620 6.91 -17.17 0.74
C GLN A 620 7.44 -17.26 2.19
N SER A 621 7.86 -16.15 2.77
CA SER A 621 8.46 -16.13 4.10
C SER A 621 7.39 -16.29 5.17
N THR A 622 7.58 -17.26 6.05
CA THR A 622 6.77 -17.45 7.27
C THR A 622 7.01 -16.36 8.32
N LEU A 623 8.18 -15.72 8.26
CA LEU A 623 8.57 -14.63 9.16
C LEU A 623 7.89 -13.32 8.80
N LEU A 624 7.41 -13.17 7.56
CA LEU A 624 6.75 -11.96 7.10
C LEU A 624 5.27 -12.00 7.51
N PRO A 625 4.82 -11.19 8.49
CA PRO A 625 3.42 -11.21 8.94
C PRO A 625 2.47 -10.86 7.80
N PRO A 626 1.20 -11.28 7.80
CA PRO A 626 0.26 -10.96 6.72
C PRO A 626 0.09 -9.44 6.55
N PHE A 627 -0.01 -8.99 5.30
CA PHE A 627 -0.23 -7.57 5.01
C PHE A 627 -1.59 -7.12 5.53
N ARG A 628 -1.61 -6.08 6.37
CA ARG A 628 -2.83 -5.49 6.91
C ARG A 628 -2.86 -4.00 6.64
N TRP A 629 -3.83 -3.58 5.82
CA TRP A 629 -3.98 -2.19 5.42
C TRP A 629 -4.22 -1.26 6.61
N ALA A 630 -3.46 -0.16 6.68
CA ALA A 630 -3.63 0.91 7.66
C ALA A 630 -3.38 0.49 9.11
N GLU A 631 -2.72 -0.64 9.35
CA GLU A 631 -2.35 -1.10 10.68
C GLU A 631 -0.87 -0.80 10.93
N GLY A 632 -0.60 0.33 11.60
CA GLY A 632 0.76 0.85 11.76
C GLY A 632 1.75 -0.13 12.39
N GLU A 633 1.31 -0.92 13.36
CA GLU A 633 2.14 -1.95 14.02
C GLU A 633 2.49 -3.09 13.07
N ALA A 634 1.52 -3.62 12.31
CA ALA A 634 1.75 -4.67 11.33
C ALA A 634 2.62 -4.18 10.15
N GLU A 635 2.38 -2.96 9.67
CA GLU A 635 3.20 -2.33 8.63
C GLU A 635 4.65 -2.13 9.12
N ALA A 636 4.86 -1.70 10.37
CA ALA A 636 6.19 -1.55 10.96
C ALA A 636 6.90 -2.89 11.15
N ALA A 637 6.18 -3.91 11.64
CA ALA A 637 6.72 -5.27 11.81
C ALA A 637 7.16 -5.86 10.46
N ARG A 638 6.31 -5.77 9.43
CA ARG A 638 6.66 -6.20 8.06
C ARG A 638 7.85 -5.44 7.50
N TRP A 639 7.88 -4.11 7.68
CA TRP A 639 9.01 -3.30 7.22
C TRP A 639 10.33 -3.74 7.86
N LYS A 640 10.34 -4.05 9.16
CA LYS A 640 11.53 -4.55 9.86
C LYS A 640 12.00 -5.87 9.24
N VAL A 641 11.11 -6.85 9.09
CA VAL A 641 11.44 -8.16 8.48
C VAL A 641 12.01 -8.00 7.07
N ILE A 642 11.38 -7.14 6.24
CA ILE A 642 11.86 -6.85 4.90
C ILE A 642 13.26 -6.21 4.93
N ALA A 643 13.47 -5.22 5.81
CA ALA A 643 14.75 -4.51 5.90
C ALA A 643 15.89 -5.43 6.37
N ASP A 644 15.63 -6.27 7.37
CA ASP A 644 16.59 -7.24 7.90
C ASP A 644 16.94 -8.27 6.80
N PHE A 645 15.92 -8.83 6.12
CA PHE A 645 16.11 -9.77 5.02
C PHE A 645 16.93 -9.18 3.86
N LEU A 646 16.64 -7.94 3.45
CA LEU A 646 17.39 -7.27 2.38
C LEU A 646 18.84 -6.99 2.77
N THR A 647 19.08 -6.71 4.05
CA THR A 647 20.44 -6.48 4.58
C THR A 647 21.24 -7.78 4.54
N GLU A 648 20.68 -8.88 5.07
CA GLU A 648 21.31 -10.20 5.05
C GLU A 648 21.58 -10.67 3.61
N THR A 649 20.60 -10.52 2.71
CA THR A 649 20.74 -10.87 1.29
C THR A 649 21.90 -10.11 0.64
N ARG A 650 22.10 -8.82 0.99
CA ARG A 650 23.20 -8.01 0.45
C ARG A 650 24.55 -8.47 0.99
N GLU A 651 24.64 -8.77 2.28
CA GLU A 651 25.88 -9.21 2.93
C GLU A 651 26.35 -10.58 2.40
N ASN A 652 25.40 -11.48 2.14
CA ASN A 652 25.67 -12.85 1.70
C ASN A 652 25.69 -13.03 0.17
N GLY A 653 25.48 -11.96 -0.60
CA GLY A 653 25.53 -12.00 -2.07
C GLY A 653 24.36 -12.73 -2.74
N GLY A 654 23.21 -12.86 -2.07
CA GLY A 654 22.00 -13.49 -2.58
C GLY A 654 21.10 -14.05 -1.46
N ALA A 655 19.88 -14.46 -1.81
CA ALA A 655 18.91 -14.93 -0.81
C ALA A 655 19.13 -16.38 -0.35
N LEU A 656 20.02 -17.13 -1.02
CA LEU A 656 20.23 -18.56 -0.75
C LEU A 656 20.72 -18.83 0.67
N HIS A 657 21.56 -17.96 1.24
CA HIS A 657 22.04 -18.13 2.61
C HIS A 657 20.88 -18.09 3.61
N ALA A 658 20.02 -17.08 3.50
CA ALA A 658 18.85 -16.93 4.36
C ALA A 658 17.85 -18.08 4.16
N LEU A 659 17.62 -18.49 2.91
CA LEU A 659 16.68 -19.56 2.55
C LEU A 659 17.13 -20.96 2.96
N LEU A 660 18.44 -21.20 3.08
CA LEU A 660 19.01 -22.49 3.46
C LEU A 660 19.50 -22.50 4.92
N SER A 661 19.19 -21.45 5.68
CA SER A 661 19.53 -21.37 7.09
C SER A 661 18.82 -22.49 7.87
N PRO A 662 19.54 -23.27 8.71
CA PRO A 662 18.94 -24.33 9.51
C PRO A 662 17.91 -23.83 10.52
N ASP A 663 17.98 -22.54 10.88
CA ASP A 663 17.05 -21.88 11.79
C ASP A 663 15.80 -21.33 11.06
N GLY A 664 15.72 -21.53 9.74
CA GLY A 664 14.62 -21.07 8.90
C GLY A 664 13.32 -21.84 9.13
N LEU A 665 12.24 -21.14 9.43
CA LEU A 665 10.88 -21.71 9.41
C LEU A 665 10.35 -21.71 7.98
N HIS A 666 10.02 -22.88 7.45
CA HIS A 666 9.54 -23.06 6.09
C HIS A 666 8.13 -23.66 6.06
N GLU A 667 7.30 -23.18 5.14
CA GLU A 667 6.03 -23.82 4.80
C GLU A 667 6.24 -24.98 3.80
N PRO A 668 5.32 -25.96 3.76
CA PRO A 668 5.35 -27.01 2.75
C PRO A 668 5.36 -26.42 1.34
N PHE A 669 6.18 -27.01 0.46
CA PHE A 669 6.29 -26.57 -0.93
C PHE A 669 4.94 -26.67 -1.66
N ASP A 670 4.50 -25.55 -2.26
CA ASP A 670 3.34 -25.50 -3.14
C ASP A 670 3.78 -25.29 -4.60
N VAL A 671 3.38 -26.23 -5.46
CA VAL A 671 3.64 -26.19 -6.91
C VAL A 671 3.04 -24.94 -7.57
N SER A 672 1.95 -24.39 -7.00
CA SER A 672 1.31 -23.19 -7.51
C SER A 672 2.22 -21.96 -7.46
N GLU A 673 3.24 -21.97 -6.61
CA GLU A 673 4.20 -20.88 -6.46
C GLU A 673 5.29 -20.89 -7.55
N GLN A 674 5.51 -22.05 -8.17
CA GLN A 674 6.49 -22.23 -9.25
C GLN A 674 5.85 -22.25 -10.63
N THR A 675 4.54 -22.52 -10.70
CA THR A 675 3.85 -22.77 -11.96
C THR A 675 2.79 -21.72 -12.26
N TYR A 676 2.87 -21.17 -13.46
CA TYR A 676 1.93 -20.20 -13.98
C TYR A 676 0.87 -20.90 -14.83
N ASP A 677 -0.37 -20.90 -14.34
CA ASP A 677 -1.56 -21.37 -15.06
C ASP A 677 -2.30 -20.19 -15.69
N PHE A 678 -1.95 -19.86 -16.93
CA PHE A 678 -2.61 -18.74 -17.61
C PHE A 678 -4.11 -18.99 -17.84
N LEU A 679 -4.55 -20.24 -18.03
CA LEU A 679 -5.97 -20.56 -18.24
C LEU A 679 -6.75 -20.47 -16.94
N GLY A 680 -6.17 -20.95 -15.83
CA GLY A 680 -6.71 -20.78 -14.49
C GLY A 680 -6.88 -19.31 -14.14
N GLU A 681 -5.86 -18.49 -14.40
CA GLU A 681 -5.95 -17.04 -14.18
C GLU A 681 -7.05 -16.39 -15.05
N ILE A 682 -7.19 -16.79 -16.32
CA ILE A 682 -8.27 -16.28 -17.18
C ILE A 682 -9.66 -16.78 -16.75
N ARG A 683 -9.78 -18.02 -16.22
CA ARG A 683 -11.06 -18.58 -15.76
C ARG A 683 -11.50 -17.96 -14.44
N LYS A 684 -10.58 -17.68 -13.51
CA LYS A 684 -10.83 -16.89 -12.30
C LYS A 684 -11.34 -15.48 -12.63
N ASN A 685 -11.03 -14.99 -13.84
CA ASN A 685 -11.47 -13.68 -14.31
C ASN A 685 -12.84 -13.70 -15.00
N ALA A 686 -13.36 -14.88 -15.36
CA ALA A 686 -14.64 -15.05 -16.06
C ALA A 686 -15.77 -15.57 -15.15
N ALA A 687 -15.43 -16.13 -13.99
CA ALA A 687 -16.34 -16.49 -12.91
C ALA A 687 -16.55 -15.30 -11.97
#